data_AF-A0ABD2XJF3-F1
#
_entry.id   AF-A0ABD2XJF3-F1
#
_cell.length_a   1.000
_cell.length_b   1.000
_cell.length_c   1.000
_cell.angle_alpha   90.00
_cell.angle_beta   90.00
_cell.angle_gamma   90.00
#
_symmetry.space_group_name_H-M   'P 1'
#
loop_
_entity.id
_entity.type
_entity.pdbx_description
1 polymer ?
#
loop_
_entity_poly.entity_id
_entity_poly.type
_entity_poly.pdbx_seq_one_letter_code
_entity_poly.pdbx_strand_id
1 'polypeptide(L)'
;MTYENGKMNVNHEDNNVDDDAADERVELRALTGTGSSATGGPGRRTRFHVNRVDSMEGRASLLGQDSEQQQQQQQQLTFHRKSLRNMTREALPRLDNYRNILSIQAAHRPSLDELHNPTLDKSTNAAQAIQNDLHSSVGATGIKFGWIQGVLVRCLLNIWGVMLFLRLSWVVAQTGVGEAILLILTTTAVTTITSLSMSAISTNGLIKGGGTYYMISRSLGPEFGGSIGLIFSLANAVACAMYVVGFCESMVDCLKAYDVCMFDCDSRDIRVIGRYIKYQKSLVRATDSRKIQYRSFSGVITIAVLLLIVMVGMEWEAKTQIGLLVILLVAIADFVIGSLIGPKSDLERARGFVGYNSELFAENLHSDYRPSEGTQHSFFSVFAIFFPAATGILAGANISGDLKDPQSSIPKGTLLAILITTISYIVIAVISGASVLRDASGDVADLLTTAWNDSSYNNLTGGSLVESARNFTSYGVDFSACKASQSCKYGSQNSFQVIELVSGFGPFIYAGCFAATLSSALASLVSAPKVFQALCKDKLYPGLHWFSGAEGKEPVRGYLLTFVIAISFILIGELNAIAPLISNFFLAAYTLVNFSTFHASFTKPIGWRPTFKYYNMWLSLAGSILCVAVMFLISWWTALITLSTVLALYLVVSYRKPDVNWGSTTQAQTYNNALTSVQHLDRVEEHVKNYRPQILVLTGKPSSRSSLLDFAHHITKNQSLLVAGHVIETALAHKTKSSLASRTTQWLRDNKIKAFYSVIDGMSFQDGATSLMQACGLGKMRPNILLMGYKQDWATCPRENLLMYFNVMHKAFDMHIAVALLRISEGDHDETIEDDNQDGQKKARARLPPNQSFTQLSQASSVSDVSMPGSPTPRRGASKIINESPNANNNANNSPANRITTAAAAAPGVGGGAATAAASSNVEANNQQQQQQQGLTKDILNQLSFFHKKQKKGTIDVWWLYDDGGLTLLLPYIMSTRRHWSACRLRVFALANRQSELEYEQRSMASLLSKFRIDYSALKVISDISRPAQPQTQKFFDALTAEFLQSTNPTAGDDAENANEEYIIKESERIAMKEKTNRHLRLRELLHEHSMEANLIVMTLPMPRKGAVSAPLYMAWLEALTRDMPPFLLVRGNHTSVLTFYS
;
A
#
# COMPACT_ATOMS: atom_id res chain seq x y z
N MET A 1 -20.87 46.80 -38.08
CA MET A 1 -21.92 47.07 -39.09
C MET A 1 -21.84 45.93 -40.11
N THR A 2 -22.83 45.06 -40.30
CA THR A 2 -24.21 45.04 -39.79
C THR A 2 -24.72 43.59 -39.62
N TYR A 3 -25.40 43.33 -38.49
CA TYR A 3 -26.68 42.61 -38.34
C TYR A 3 -27.40 42.15 -39.64
N GLU A 4 -28.17 41.06 -39.69
CA GLU A 4 -28.53 39.96 -38.75
C GLU A 4 -29.22 38.89 -39.62
N ASN A 5 -29.12 37.58 -39.30
CA ASN A 5 -29.68 36.53 -40.16
C ASN A 5 -30.70 35.64 -39.44
N GLY A 6 -31.97 35.81 -39.81
CA GLY A 6 -33.04 34.83 -39.56
C GLY A 6 -33.91 34.70 -40.81
N LYS A 7 -34.10 33.48 -41.30
CA LYS A 7 -35.14 33.13 -42.30
C LYS A 7 -35.67 31.72 -42.07
N MET A 8 -37.00 31.61 -42.10
CA MET A 8 -37.81 30.40 -41.93
C MET A 8 -37.92 29.56 -43.23
N ASN A 9 -38.52 28.36 -43.05
CA ASN A 9 -39.25 27.49 -44.02
C ASN A 9 -38.55 26.14 -44.33
N VAL A 10 -39.23 24.97 -44.40
CA VAL A 10 -40.62 24.59 -44.05
C VAL A 10 -40.75 23.04 -43.94
N ASN A 11 -41.65 22.55 -43.08
CA ASN A 11 -42.31 21.21 -42.98
C ASN A 11 -41.51 19.87 -43.10
N HIS A 12 -41.61 19.01 -42.07
CA HIS A 12 -42.64 17.94 -42.03
C HIS A 12 -42.81 17.29 -40.62
N GLU A 13 -44.09 17.12 -40.24
CA GLU A 13 -44.74 16.11 -39.35
C GLU A 13 -44.33 15.79 -37.89
N ASP A 14 -45.42 15.56 -37.13
CA ASP A 14 -45.64 14.72 -35.93
C ASP A 14 -45.22 15.11 -34.50
N ASN A 15 -46.23 15.64 -33.80
CA ASN A 15 -46.72 15.24 -32.46
C ASN A 15 -45.92 15.60 -31.19
N ASN A 16 -46.18 16.82 -30.70
CA ASN A 16 -46.95 17.12 -29.47
C ASN A 16 -46.95 16.11 -28.28
N VAL A 17 -46.97 16.53 -27.01
CA VAL A 17 -46.70 17.82 -26.34
C VAL A 17 -46.83 17.59 -24.81
N ASP A 18 -46.07 18.34 -24.00
CA ASP A 18 -46.31 18.73 -22.59
C ASP A 18 -46.69 17.67 -21.52
N ASP A 19 -46.70 17.97 -20.23
CA ASP A 19 -45.70 18.56 -19.32
C ASP A 19 -46.26 18.29 -17.90
N ASP A 20 -45.43 18.55 -16.89
CA ASP A 20 -45.64 18.53 -15.44
C ASP A 20 -47.05 18.41 -14.76
N ALA A 21 -47.04 17.51 -13.77
CA ALA A 21 -47.50 17.69 -12.38
C ALA A 21 -49.00 17.71 -11.94
N ALA A 22 -49.22 16.88 -10.91
CA ALA A 22 -50.05 17.07 -9.71
C ALA A 22 -51.52 16.59 -9.64
N ASP A 23 -51.76 15.93 -8.50
CA ASP A 23 -52.95 15.79 -7.65
C ASP A 23 -54.14 14.82 -7.87
N GLU A 24 -54.38 14.12 -6.74
CA GLU A 24 -55.60 13.56 -6.15
C GLU A 24 -56.49 12.48 -6.83
N ARG A 25 -57.28 11.85 -5.95
CA ARG A 25 -58.03 10.60 -6.13
C ARG A 25 -59.49 10.86 -6.54
N VAL A 26 -60.19 9.86 -7.07
CA VAL A 26 -61.35 9.19 -6.41
C VAL A 26 -61.96 8.03 -7.25
N GLU A 27 -62.15 6.92 -6.55
CA GLU A 27 -63.10 5.79 -6.62
C GLU A 27 -63.95 5.31 -7.86
N LEU A 28 -64.17 3.97 -7.83
CA LEU A 28 -65.45 3.22 -8.01
C LEU A 28 -66.12 2.99 -9.38
N ARG A 29 -65.97 1.74 -9.90
CA ARG A 29 -67.00 0.71 -10.23
C ARG A 29 -66.34 -0.38 -11.13
N ALA A 30 -66.31 -1.69 -10.86
CA ALA A 30 -67.31 -2.68 -10.44
C ALA A 30 -68.13 -3.28 -11.60
N LEU A 31 -67.96 -4.60 -11.87
CA LEU A 31 -68.96 -5.56 -12.41
C LEU A 31 -68.42 -7.01 -12.30
N THR A 32 -69.03 -7.79 -11.39
CA THR A 32 -69.53 -9.20 -11.50
C THR A 32 -68.86 -10.23 -12.45
N GLY A 33 -68.64 -11.51 -12.10
CA GLY A 33 -68.86 -12.29 -10.86
C GLY A 33 -69.20 -13.78 -11.15
N THR A 34 -68.88 -14.73 -10.25
CA THR A 34 -69.57 -16.05 -9.99
C THR A 34 -68.71 -17.04 -9.15
N GLY A 35 -69.34 -17.81 -8.23
CA GLY A 35 -69.10 -19.26 -8.19
C GLY A 35 -68.18 -19.96 -7.15
N SER A 36 -68.57 -19.98 -5.87
CA SER A 36 -68.64 -21.20 -5.02
C SER A 36 -67.40 -22.00 -4.49
N SER A 37 -67.36 -22.11 -3.15
CA SER A 37 -67.02 -23.29 -2.30
C SER A 37 -65.59 -23.63 -1.82
N ALA A 38 -65.57 -24.06 -0.55
CA ALA A 38 -64.71 -25.08 0.09
C ALA A 38 -63.25 -24.78 0.52
N THR A 39 -63.11 -24.55 1.84
CA THR A 39 -62.13 -25.15 2.78
C THR A 39 -60.60 -25.11 2.50
N GLY A 40 -59.86 -24.47 3.41
CA GLY A 40 -58.41 -24.69 3.59
C GLY A 40 -57.62 -23.42 3.93
N GLY A 41 -57.31 -23.18 5.21
CA GLY A 41 -56.42 -22.08 5.65
C GLY A 41 -54.97 -22.55 5.85
N PRO A 42 -54.12 -21.75 6.52
CA PRO A 42 -54.21 -20.31 6.78
C PRO A 42 -52.96 -19.53 6.33
N GLY A 43 -53.05 -18.20 6.11
CA GLY A 43 -51.83 -17.40 6.02
C GLY A 43 -51.93 -15.96 5.54
N ARG A 44 -51.90 -15.00 6.49
CA ARG A 44 -51.13 -13.75 6.32
C ARG A 44 -50.89 -12.98 7.64
N ARG A 45 -49.60 -12.73 7.89
CA ARG A 45 -48.96 -11.52 8.46
C ARG A 45 -49.73 -10.64 9.45
N THR A 46 -49.06 -10.31 10.57
CA THR A 46 -48.89 -8.91 11.01
C THR A 46 -47.48 -8.66 11.58
N ARG A 47 -47.13 -7.37 11.68
CA ARG A 47 -45.83 -6.81 12.12
C ARG A 47 -45.41 -7.29 13.52
N PHE A 48 -44.09 -7.37 13.76
CA PHE A 48 -43.54 -7.28 15.11
C PHE A 48 -42.90 -5.91 15.35
N HIS A 49 -43.46 -5.20 16.33
CA HIS A 49 -42.80 -4.14 17.08
C HIS A 49 -41.68 -4.76 17.93
N VAL A 50 -40.60 -4.03 18.19
CA VAL A 50 -39.61 -4.39 19.22
C VAL A 50 -39.71 -3.36 20.33
N ASN A 51 -40.29 -3.76 21.47
CA ASN A 51 -40.25 -2.96 22.69
C ASN A 51 -38.91 -3.16 23.42
N ARG A 52 -38.40 -2.05 23.94
CA ARG A 52 -37.29 -2.00 24.89
C ARG A 52 -37.85 -2.35 26.28
N VAL A 53 -37.07 -3.04 27.12
CA VAL A 53 -37.38 -3.23 28.54
C VAL A 53 -36.17 -2.77 29.33
N ASP A 54 -36.39 -1.81 30.22
CA ASP A 54 -35.43 -1.33 31.21
C ASP A 54 -35.91 -1.72 32.62
N SER A 55 -34.93 -1.82 33.54
CA SER A 55 -35.08 -1.85 35.01
C SER A 55 -35.68 -3.08 35.69
N MET A 56 -34.90 -3.66 36.61
CA MET A 56 -35.34 -3.82 38.00
C MET A 56 -34.12 -3.96 38.95
N GLU A 57 -34.02 -3.07 39.93
CA GLU A 57 -33.13 -3.20 41.08
C GLU A 57 -33.83 -3.93 42.25
N GLY A 58 -33.04 -4.55 43.13
CA GLY A 58 -33.39 -4.68 44.54
C GLY A 58 -33.85 -6.06 45.05
N ARG A 59 -32.90 -6.83 45.61
CA ARG A 59 -32.90 -7.22 47.05
C ARG A 59 -31.66 -8.07 47.41
N ALA A 60 -31.08 -7.77 48.56
CA ALA A 60 -30.00 -8.53 49.20
C ALA A 60 -30.49 -9.19 50.50
N SER A 61 -29.66 -10.07 51.08
CA SER A 61 -29.88 -10.90 52.30
C SER A 61 -30.93 -12.02 52.09
N LEU A 62 -30.62 -13.30 52.31
CA LEU A 62 -30.14 -13.94 53.55
C LEU A 62 -29.55 -15.34 53.27
N LEU A 63 -28.44 -15.70 53.97
CA LEU A 63 -27.90 -17.06 54.19
C LEU A 63 -27.48 -17.83 52.91
N GLY A 64 -26.45 -18.68 52.90
CA GLY A 64 -25.44 -19.12 53.87
C GLY A 64 -24.49 -20.06 53.12
N GLN A 65 -23.28 -20.30 53.63
CA GLN A 65 -22.29 -21.14 52.94
C GLN A 65 -22.78 -22.61 52.82
N ASP A 66 -22.65 -23.21 51.63
CA ASP A 66 -21.81 -24.41 51.42
C ASP A 66 -21.94 -25.06 50.01
N SER A 67 -20.81 -25.62 49.54
CA SER A 67 -20.67 -26.71 48.55
C SER A 67 -20.87 -26.43 47.04
N GLU A 68 -19.75 -26.47 46.32
CA GLU A 68 -19.56 -26.24 44.87
C GLU A 68 -20.05 -27.39 43.94
N GLN A 69 -21.25 -27.96 44.14
CA GLN A 69 -21.71 -29.13 43.36
C GLN A 69 -22.90 -28.92 42.40
N GLN A 70 -23.56 -27.75 42.39
CA GLN A 70 -24.72 -27.52 41.52
C GLN A 70 -24.44 -26.82 40.18
N GLN A 71 -23.24 -26.25 39.94
CA GLN A 71 -22.96 -25.53 38.69
C GLN A 71 -22.65 -26.43 37.48
N GLN A 72 -22.33 -27.73 37.67
CA GLN A 72 -22.05 -28.63 36.54
C GLN A 72 -23.31 -29.11 35.79
N GLN A 73 -24.49 -29.06 36.41
CA GLN A 73 -25.70 -29.64 35.82
C GLN A 73 -26.48 -28.69 34.88
N GLN A 74 -26.19 -27.38 34.92
CA GLN A 74 -26.95 -26.37 34.16
C GLN A 74 -26.36 -26.03 32.78
N GLN A 75 -25.11 -26.45 32.47
CA GLN A 75 -24.49 -26.21 31.16
C GLN A 75 -24.89 -27.22 30.05
N GLN A 76 -25.64 -28.27 30.35
CA GLN A 76 -26.07 -29.26 29.34
C GLN A 76 -27.38 -28.90 28.61
N LEU A 77 -28.12 -27.87 29.06
CA LEU A 77 -29.47 -27.54 28.56
C LEU A 77 -29.51 -26.34 27.60
N THR A 78 -28.47 -26.13 26.78
CA THR A 78 -28.47 -25.13 25.70
C THR A 78 -28.20 -25.69 24.30
N PHE A 79 -28.61 -26.93 24.04
CA PHE A 79 -28.84 -27.43 22.69
C PHE A 79 -30.31 -27.80 22.47
N HIS A 80 -30.81 -27.51 21.27
CA HIS A 80 -32.19 -27.79 20.78
C HIS A 80 -33.35 -26.94 21.31
N ARG A 81 -33.30 -25.61 21.14
CA ARG A 81 -34.53 -24.88 20.78
C ARG A 81 -34.76 -24.97 19.27
N LYS A 82 -35.51 -25.98 18.83
CA LYS A 82 -35.85 -26.22 17.41
C LYS A 82 -36.57 -25.00 16.83
N SER A 83 -35.97 -24.34 15.84
CA SER A 83 -36.61 -23.27 15.06
C SER A 83 -36.82 -23.72 13.62
N LEU A 84 -37.93 -23.30 13.02
CA LEU A 84 -38.52 -23.86 11.80
C LEU A 84 -37.86 -23.30 10.52
N ARG A 85 -36.52 -23.32 10.46
CA ARG A 85 -35.72 -22.58 9.45
C ARG A 85 -34.51 -23.31 8.88
N ASN A 86 -34.49 -24.65 8.91
CA ASN A 86 -33.46 -25.46 8.25
C ASN A 86 -33.77 -25.66 6.74
N MET A 87 -33.55 -24.62 5.94
CA MET A 87 -33.38 -24.73 4.48
C MET A 87 -31.93 -24.40 4.03
N THR A 88 -31.05 -24.06 4.97
CA THR A 88 -29.60 -23.92 4.72
C THR A 88 -28.83 -24.63 5.83
N ARG A 89 -27.83 -25.42 5.46
CA ARG A 89 -26.96 -26.19 6.38
C ARG A 89 -25.71 -25.38 6.77
N GLU A 90 -25.78 -24.06 6.71
CA GLU A 90 -24.64 -23.17 6.97
C GLU A 90 -24.58 -22.79 8.45
N ALA A 91 -23.39 -22.86 9.03
CA ALA A 91 -23.14 -22.34 10.37
C ALA A 91 -23.30 -20.81 10.38
N LEU A 92 -23.90 -20.28 11.45
CA LEU A 92 -23.99 -18.83 11.67
C LEU A 92 -22.59 -18.18 11.58
N PRO A 93 -22.45 -17.03 10.89
CA PRO A 93 -21.16 -16.37 10.73
C PRO A 93 -20.58 -15.94 12.08
N ARG A 94 -19.50 -16.62 12.50
CA ARG A 94 -18.73 -16.27 13.71
C ARG A 94 -17.62 -15.30 13.38
N LEU A 95 -17.36 -14.34 14.27
CA LEU A 95 -16.31 -13.34 14.10
C LEU A 95 -14.93 -13.98 13.90
N ASP A 96 -14.67 -15.09 14.59
CA ASP A 96 -13.40 -15.84 14.60
C ASP A 96 -13.07 -16.44 13.22
N ASN A 97 -14.09 -16.71 12.40
CA ASN A 97 -13.94 -17.30 11.07
C ASN A 97 -13.52 -16.26 10.01
N TYR A 98 -13.57 -14.97 10.34
CA TYR A 98 -13.18 -13.89 9.46
C TYR A 98 -11.76 -13.41 9.79
N ARG A 99 -10.95 -13.21 8.75
CA ARG A 99 -9.61 -12.67 8.91
C ARG A 99 -9.70 -11.28 9.55
N ASN A 100 -9.26 -11.18 10.79
CA ASN A 100 -9.05 -9.89 11.43
C ASN A 100 -7.94 -9.17 10.64
N ILE A 101 -8.28 -8.04 10.00
CA ILE A 101 -7.32 -7.20 9.22
C ILE A 101 -6.14 -6.73 10.10
N LEU A 102 -6.28 -6.90 11.42
CA LEU A 102 -5.44 -6.44 12.50
C LEU A 102 -4.84 -7.60 13.31
N SER A 103 -4.77 -8.83 12.77
CA SER A 103 -3.98 -9.92 13.34
C SER A 103 -2.79 -10.27 12.43
N ILE A 104 -1.59 -10.28 13.01
CA ILE A 104 -0.35 -10.69 12.33
C ILE A 104 -0.32 -12.21 12.17
N GLN A 105 -0.87 -12.94 13.14
CA GLN A 105 -1.16 -14.37 13.01
C GLN A 105 -2.38 -14.58 12.11
N ALA A 106 -2.22 -15.45 11.11
CA ALA A 106 -3.29 -15.86 10.22
C ALA A 106 -4.19 -16.87 10.93
N ALA A 107 -5.37 -16.43 11.38
CA ALA A 107 -6.43 -17.35 11.79
C ALA A 107 -6.74 -18.31 10.62
N HIS A 108 -6.76 -19.61 10.89
CA HIS A 108 -7.08 -20.61 9.89
C HIS A 108 -8.56 -20.45 9.52
N ARG A 109 -8.86 -20.05 8.28
CA ARG A 109 -10.25 -20.00 7.80
C ARG A 109 -10.79 -21.43 7.86
N PRO A 110 -11.88 -21.70 8.59
CA PRO A 110 -12.39 -23.06 8.70
C PRO A 110 -12.80 -23.59 7.34
N SER A 111 -12.56 -24.89 7.13
CA SER A 111 -12.97 -25.56 5.89
C SER A 111 -14.49 -25.68 5.77
N LEU A 112 -15.00 -25.99 4.58
CA LEU A 112 -16.43 -26.20 4.38
C LEU A 112 -16.96 -27.37 5.26
N ASP A 113 -16.19 -28.44 5.39
CA ASP A 113 -16.53 -29.57 6.27
C ASP A 113 -16.50 -29.19 7.75
N GLU A 114 -15.57 -28.35 8.17
CA GLU A 114 -15.45 -27.83 9.55
C GLU A 114 -16.61 -26.89 9.91
N LEU A 115 -17.14 -26.16 8.92
CA LEU A 115 -18.39 -25.38 9.03
C LEU A 115 -19.64 -26.28 9.05
N HIS A 116 -19.64 -27.40 8.34
CA HIS A 116 -20.77 -28.34 8.26
C HIS A 116 -20.84 -29.35 9.42
N ASN A 117 -19.70 -29.68 10.05
CA ASN A 117 -19.56 -30.65 11.13
C ASN A 117 -18.85 -30.04 12.35
N PRO A 118 -19.52 -29.17 13.14
CA PRO A 118 -18.93 -28.44 14.28
C PRO A 118 -18.61 -29.33 15.50
N THR A 119 -18.67 -30.65 15.37
CA THR A 119 -18.44 -31.65 16.41
C THR A 119 -17.04 -32.25 16.41
N LEU A 120 -16.25 -32.08 15.34
CA LEU A 120 -15.00 -32.83 15.15
C LEU A 120 -13.76 -32.31 15.92
N ASP A 121 -13.73 -31.06 16.38
CA ASP A 121 -12.51 -30.45 16.96
C ASP A 121 -12.70 -29.75 18.33
N LYS A 122 -13.73 -30.15 19.09
CA LYS A 122 -13.99 -29.53 20.42
C LYS A 122 -13.08 -30.02 21.56
N SER A 123 -12.34 -31.12 21.42
CA SER A 123 -11.53 -31.67 22.53
C SER A 123 -10.12 -31.08 22.64
N THR A 124 -9.51 -30.64 21.54
CA THR A 124 -8.06 -30.35 21.52
C THR A 124 -7.76 -28.86 21.60
N ASN A 125 -8.56 -28.04 20.89
CA ASN A 125 -8.32 -26.59 20.77
C ASN A 125 -8.92 -25.78 21.93
N ALA A 126 -9.94 -26.29 22.63
CA ALA A 126 -10.53 -25.59 23.77
C ALA A 126 -9.56 -25.47 24.96
N ALA A 127 -8.81 -26.53 25.27
CA ALA A 127 -7.80 -26.50 26.32
C ALA A 127 -6.65 -25.52 25.99
N GLN A 128 -6.17 -25.49 24.75
CA GLN A 128 -5.11 -24.57 24.33
C GLN A 128 -5.59 -23.12 24.20
N ALA A 129 -6.85 -22.87 23.85
CA ALA A 129 -7.43 -21.52 23.89
C ALA A 129 -7.52 -21.00 25.32
N ILE A 130 -8.08 -21.80 26.25
CA ILE A 130 -8.21 -21.42 27.67
C ILE A 130 -6.83 -21.24 28.32
N GLN A 131 -5.85 -22.10 28.01
CA GLN A 131 -4.51 -22.00 28.59
C GLN A 131 -3.66 -20.85 28.00
N ASN A 132 -3.88 -20.48 26.72
CA ASN A 132 -3.29 -19.27 26.16
C ASN A 132 -3.95 -18.00 26.71
N ASP A 133 -5.29 -17.95 26.84
CA ASP A 133 -5.99 -16.83 27.48
C ASP A 133 -5.58 -16.65 28.95
N LEU A 134 -5.29 -17.75 29.67
CA LEU A 134 -4.77 -17.72 31.04
C LEU A 134 -3.30 -17.23 31.12
N HIS A 135 -2.49 -17.44 30.08
CA HIS A 135 -1.12 -16.92 30.02
C HIS A 135 -1.00 -15.51 29.42
N SER A 136 -1.95 -15.07 28.58
CA SER A 136 -2.03 -13.67 28.12
C SER A 136 -2.78 -12.74 29.07
N SER A 137 -3.36 -13.25 30.17
CA SER A 137 -4.02 -12.43 31.21
C SER A 137 -3.11 -12.02 32.38
N VAL A 138 -1.82 -12.41 32.36
CA VAL A 138 -0.81 -11.98 33.37
C VAL A 138 -0.12 -10.65 32.99
N GLY A 139 -0.61 -9.96 31.94
CA GLY A 139 -0.12 -8.64 31.53
C GLY A 139 -1.25 -7.67 31.16
N ALA A 140 -1.47 -6.66 32.01
CA ALA A 140 -2.34 -5.49 31.79
C ALA A 140 -3.88 -5.73 31.74
N THR A 141 -4.47 -6.11 32.87
CA THR A 141 -5.85 -5.69 33.22
C THR A 141 -5.89 -4.22 33.63
N GLY A 142 -5.38 -3.33 32.78
CA GLY A 142 -5.52 -1.89 32.95
C GLY A 142 -6.99 -1.47 32.81
N ILE A 143 -7.48 -0.64 33.74
CA ILE A 143 -8.84 -0.09 33.67
C ILE A 143 -8.95 0.78 32.41
N LYS A 144 -9.71 0.32 31.41
CA LYS A 144 -9.90 1.07 30.16
C LYS A 144 -10.63 2.39 30.40
N PHE A 145 -10.10 3.46 29.83
CA PHE A 145 -10.62 4.81 30.02
C PHE A 145 -11.94 5.03 29.27
N GLY A 146 -12.83 5.82 29.87
CA GLY A 146 -14.00 6.39 29.21
C GLY A 146 -13.66 7.61 28.35
N TRP A 147 -14.61 8.08 27.55
CA TRP A 147 -14.41 9.20 26.62
C TRP A 147 -14.02 10.53 27.31
N ILE A 148 -14.49 10.78 28.53
CA ILE A 148 -14.15 11.98 29.30
C ILE A 148 -12.67 11.97 29.69
N GLN A 149 -12.25 10.98 30.48
CA GLN A 149 -10.87 10.89 30.98
C GLN A 149 -9.85 10.59 29.87
N GLY A 150 -10.21 9.73 28.91
CA GLY A 150 -9.30 9.28 27.87
C GLY A 150 -9.21 10.19 26.64
N VAL A 151 -10.26 10.95 26.30
CA VAL A 151 -10.25 11.81 25.10
C VAL A 151 -10.43 13.28 25.47
N LEU A 152 -11.52 13.64 26.16
CA LEU A 152 -11.83 15.05 26.47
C LEU A 152 -10.72 15.73 27.28
N VAL A 153 -10.34 15.15 28.43
CA VAL A 153 -9.29 15.68 29.33
C VAL A 153 -7.95 15.77 28.60
N ARG A 154 -7.57 14.72 27.85
CA ARG A 154 -6.33 14.67 27.05
C ARG A 154 -6.29 15.76 25.99
N CYS A 155 -7.39 16.00 25.29
CA CYS A 155 -7.47 17.06 24.27
C CYS A 155 -7.48 18.47 24.90
N LEU A 156 -8.23 18.70 25.99
CA LEU A 156 -8.24 20.00 26.69
C LEU A 156 -6.82 20.40 27.14
N LEU A 157 -6.09 19.50 27.80
CA LEU A 157 -4.73 19.73 28.30
C LEU A 157 -3.70 20.02 27.20
N ASN A 158 -3.90 19.50 25.98
CA ASN A 158 -2.98 19.72 24.85
C ASN A 158 -3.40 20.90 23.94
N ILE A 159 -4.62 21.41 24.11
CA ILE A 159 -5.07 22.63 23.42
C ILE A 159 -4.76 23.84 24.29
N TRP A 160 -5.05 23.79 25.60
CA TRP A 160 -4.67 24.83 26.56
C TRP A 160 -3.17 24.78 26.89
N GLY A 161 -2.34 25.31 25.99
CA GLY A 161 -0.89 25.43 26.14
C GLY A 161 -0.41 26.84 26.55
N VAL A 162 0.89 27.09 26.33
CA VAL A 162 1.60 28.38 26.60
C VAL A 162 0.80 29.60 26.13
N MET A 163 0.23 29.52 24.93
CA MET A 163 -0.34 30.66 24.23
C MET A 163 -1.55 31.28 24.94
N LEU A 164 -2.28 30.49 25.73
CA LEU A 164 -3.42 30.99 26.51
C LEU A 164 -3.00 32.07 27.50
N PHE A 165 -1.90 31.84 28.23
CA PHE A 165 -1.44 32.73 29.31
C PHE A 165 -0.44 33.80 28.83
N LEU A 166 0.50 33.46 27.95
CA LEU A 166 1.61 34.35 27.59
C LEU A 166 1.43 35.12 26.27
N ARG A 167 0.44 34.79 25.44
CA ARG A 167 0.31 35.39 24.10
C ARG A 167 -1.09 35.86 23.73
N LEU A 168 -2.16 35.34 24.33
CA LEU A 168 -3.53 35.72 23.97
C LEU A 168 -3.83 37.21 24.19
N SER A 169 -3.35 37.79 25.30
CA SER A 169 -3.45 39.24 25.57
C SER A 169 -2.73 40.07 24.51
N TRP A 170 -1.52 39.66 24.12
CA TRP A 170 -0.72 40.31 23.07
C TRP A 170 -1.34 40.18 21.67
N VAL A 171 -1.92 39.01 21.34
CA VAL A 171 -2.70 38.82 20.10
C VAL A 171 -3.85 39.82 20.04
N VAL A 172 -4.62 39.97 21.12
CA VAL A 172 -5.72 40.94 21.20
C VAL A 172 -5.24 42.39 21.13
N ALA A 173 -4.07 42.72 21.67
CA ALA A 173 -3.49 44.06 21.59
C ALA A 173 -3.09 44.44 20.14
N GLN A 174 -2.48 43.50 19.41
CA GLN A 174 -2.04 43.70 18.02
C GLN A 174 -3.21 43.75 17.03
N THR A 175 -4.12 42.77 17.09
CA THR A 175 -5.22 42.65 16.11
C THR A 175 -6.46 43.44 16.51
N GLY A 176 -6.56 43.89 17.76
CA GLY A 176 -7.84 44.31 18.34
C GLY A 176 -8.79 43.14 18.57
N VAL A 177 -9.83 43.36 19.38
CA VAL A 177 -10.80 42.32 19.77
C VAL A 177 -11.55 41.75 18.56
N GLY A 178 -11.91 42.57 17.58
CA GLY A 178 -12.68 42.15 16.41
C GLY A 178 -11.93 41.15 15.53
N GLU A 179 -10.72 41.49 15.11
CA GLU A 179 -9.88 40.58 14.31
C GLU A 179 -9.35 39.39 15.14
N ALA A 180 -9.16 39.54 16.46
CA ALA A 180 -8.78 38.42 17.33
C ALA A 180 -9.85 37.33 17.34
N ILE A 181 -11.13 37.69 17.42
CA ILE A 181 -12.25 36.74 17.34
C ILE A 181 -12.28 36.07 15.97
N LEU A 182 -12.08 36.83 14.88
CA LEU A 182 -12.00 36.27 13.52
C LEU A 182 -10.83 35.27 13.36
N LEU A 183 -9.68 35.58 13.94
CA LEU A 183 -8.47 34.76 13.97
C LEU A 183 -8.73 33.44 14.72
N ILE A 184 -9.34 33.51 15.91
CA ILE A 184 -9.76 32.34 16.70
C ILE A 184 -10.76 31.49 15.90
N LEU A 185 -11.82 32.09 15.35
CA LEU A 185 -12.85 31.37 14.57
C LEU A 185 -12.27 30.69 13.31
N THR A 186 -11.35 31.34 12.61
CA THR A 186 -10.65 30.77 11.45
C THR A 186 -9.81 29.55 11.86
N THR A 187 -9.11 29.65 13.00
CA THR A 187 -8.35 28.54 13.58
C THR A 187 -9.26 27.37 13.97
N THR A 188 -10.38 27.66 14.63
CA THR A 188 -11.40 26.67 15.00
C THR A 188 -12.05 26.01 13.79
N ALA A 189 -12.25 26.72 12.68
CA ALA A 189 -12.77 26.13 11.45
C ALA A 189 -11.83 25.05 10.88
N VAL A 190 -10.52 25.35 10.81
CA VAL A 190 -9.49 24.40 10.36
C VAL A 190 -9.46 23.15 11.24
N THR A 191 -9.43 23.31 12.57
CA THR A 191 -9.37 22.17 13.50
C THR A 191 -10.67 21.37 13.54
N THR A 192 -11.83 22.03 13.44
CA THR A 192 -13.14 21.35 13.41
C THR A 192 -13.29 20.49 12.16
N ILE A 193 -12.97 21.02 10.96
CA ILE A 193 -13.02 20.23 9.72
C ILE A 193 -12.09 19.02 9.82
N THR A 194 -10.87 19.22 10.34
CA THR A 194 -9.90 18.14 10.54
C THR A 194 -10.38 17.10 11.56
N SER A 195 -11.08 17.52 12.61
CA SER A 195 -11.71 16.63 13.58
C SER A 195 -12.89 15.82 12.99
N LEU A 196 -13.64 16.39 12.04
CA LEU A 196 -14.68 15.65 11.30
C LEU A 196 -14.06 14.59 10.38
N SER A 197 -12.98 14.93 9.66
CA SER A 197 -12.20 13.98 8.87
C SER A 197 -11.61 12.87 9.76
N MET A 198 -11.03 13.21 10.91
CA MET A 198 -10.56 12.20 11.87
C MET A 198 -11.68 11.32 12.40
N SER A 199 -12.86 11.88 12.68
CA SER A 199 -14.03 11.11 13.12
C SER A 199 -14.52 10.12 12.07
N ALA A 200 -14.35 10.43 10.78
CA ALA A 200 -14.59 9.48 9.69
C ALA A 200 -13.56 8.34 9.66
N ILE A 201 -12.27 8.65 9.85
CA ILE A 201 -11.21 7.62 9.99
C ILE A 201 -11.49 6.74 11.21
N SER A 202 -11.82 7.32 12.37
CA SER A 202 -12.03 6.57 13.62
C SER A 202 -13.31 5.74 13.63
N THR A 203 -14.24 5.98 12.71
CA THR A 203 -15.43 5.15 12.51
C THR A 203 -15.30 4.16 11.35
N ASN A 204 -14.17 4.18 10.63
CA ASN A 204 -13.91 3.25 9.53
C ASN A 204 -13.29 1.92 10.03
N GLY A 205 -14.15 1.00 10.45
CA GLY A 205 -13.76 -0.33 10.91
C GLY A 205 -13.33 -0.38 12.39
N LEU A 206 -12.98 -1.57 12.87
CA LEU A 206 -12.60 -1.78 14.28
C LEU A 206 -11.22 -1.16 14.56
N ILE A 207 -11.14 -0.28 15.56
CA ILE A 207 -9.85 0.24 16.05
C ILE A 207 -9.29 -0.73 17.11
N LYS A 208 -8.02 -1.13 16.96
CA LYS A 208 -7.23 -1.80 18.00
C LYS A 208 -6.13 -0.86 18.52
N GLY A 209 -5.51 -1.23 19.63
CA GLY A 209 -4.43 -0.46 20.25
C GLY A 209 -3.19 -0.32 19.39
N GLY A 210 -3.05 0.86 18.77
CA GLY A 210 -1.85 1.31 18.07
C GLY A 210 -1.75 2.84 17.90
N GLY A 211 -2.63 3.60 18.56
CA GLY A 211 -2.66 5.06 18.51
C GLY A 211 -3.13 5.64 17.16
N THR A 212 -2.84 6.93 16.96
CA THR A 212 -3.35 7.70 15.80
C THR A 212 -2.77 7.23 14.48
N TYR A 213 -1.46 6.95 14.42
CA TYR A 213 -0.82 6.46 13.19
C TYR A 213 -1.37 5.09 12.74
N TYR A 214 -1.63 4.17 13.67
CA TYR A 214 -2.22 2.87 13.35
C TYR A 214 -3.64 3.03 12.77
N MET A 215 -4.44 3.91 13.36
CA MET A 215 -5.78 4.23 12.86
C MET A 215 -5.72 4.82 11.43
N ILE A 216 -4.84 5.79 11.18
CA ILE A 216 -4.67 6.44 9.87
C ILE A 216 -4.15 5.45 8.81
N SER A 217 -3.06 4.74 9.08
CA SER A 217 -2.39 3.86 8.10
C SER A 217 -3.25 2.66 7.68
N ARG A 218 -4.11 2.14 8.57
CA ARG A 218 -5.01 1.01 8.25
C ARG A 218 -6.28 1.42 7.52
N SER A 219 -6.78 2.64 7.72
CA SER A 219 -7.98 3.12 7.02
C SER A 219 -7.66 3.75 5.66
N LEU A 220 -6.46 4.30 5.46
CA LEU A 220 -6.09 5.08 4.27
C LEU A 220 -4.96 4.45 3.43
N GLY A 221 -4.25 3.45 3.96
CA GLY A 221 -3.15 2.76 3.30
C GLY A 221 -1.76 3.31 3.64
N PRO A 222 -0.69 2.60 3.24
CA PRO A 222 0.69 2.89 3.68
C PRO A 222 1.25 4.20 3.14
N GLU A 223 0.85 4.65 1.95
CA GLU A 223 1.37 5.86 1.29
C GLU A 223 1.02 7.14 2.08
N PHE A 224 -0.27 7.31 2.41
CA PHE A 224 -0.75 8.42 3.24
C PHE A 224 -0.35 8.21 4.71
N GLY A 225 -0.51 7.00 5.25
CA GLY A 225 -0.15 6.68 6.63
C GLY A 225 1.31 6.99 6.95
N GLY A 226 2.24 6.55 6.10
CA GLY A 226 3.68 6.78 6.28
C GLY A 226 4.06 8.27 6.26
N SER A 227 3.48 9.02 5.32
CA SER A 227 3.72 10.45 5.16
C SER A 227 3.16 11.26 6.34
N ILE A 228 1.91 11.00 6.73
CA ILE A 228 1.26 11.66 7.88
C ILE A 228 1.99 11.33 9.19
N GLY A 229 2.34 10.06 9.41
CA GLY A 229 3.00 9.61 10.64
C GLY A 229 4.35 10.28 10.89
N LEU A 230 5.17 10.42 9.84
CA LEU A 230 6.49 11.05 9.95
C LEU A 230 6.38 12.54 10.25
N ILE A 231 5.52 13.27 9.53
CA ILE A 231 5.32 14.72 9.71
C ILE A 231 4.69 15.01 11.07
N PHE A 232 3.71 14.21 11.51
CA PHE A 232 3.08 14.39 12.82
C PHE A 232 4.05 14.08 13.98
N SER A 233 4.92 13.07 13.82
CA SER A 233 5.99 12.80 14.80
C SER A 233 6.95 14.00 14.91
N LEU A 234 7.40 14.55 13.77
CA LEU A 234 8.24 15.75 13.74
C LEU A 234 7.54 16.96 14.37
N ALA A 235 6.28 17.23 14.01
CA ALA A 235 5.49 18.33 14.56
C ALA A 235 5.41 18.27 16.10
N ASN A 236 5.13 17.10 16.66
CA ASN A 236 5.10 16.90 18.12
C ASN A 236 6.49 17.05 18.76
N ALA A 237 7.57 16.65 18.09
CA ALA A 237 8.93 16.84 18.59
C ALA A 237 9.31 18.34 18.68
N VAL A 238 8.92 19.15 17.69
CA VAL A 238 9.12 20.61 17.73
C VAL A 238 8.16 21.29 18.72
N ALA A 239 6.91 20.83 18.83
CA ALA A 239 5.95 21.33 19.82
C ALA A 239 6.45 21.18 21.27
N CYS A 240 7.10 20.06 21.58
CA CYS A 240 7.74 19.84 22.89
C CYS A 240 8.75 20.97 23.24
N ALA A 241 9.57 21.39 22.27
CA ALA A 241 10.51 22.50 22.46
C ALA A 241 9.81 23.84 22.73
N MET A 242 8.74 24.16 21.99
CA MET A 242 7.95 25.39 22.21
C MET A 242 7.32 25.42 23.61
N TYR A 243 6.73 24.31 24.07
CA TYR A 243 6.13 24.23 25.39
C TYR A 243 7.18 24.41 26.51
N VAL A 244 8.37 23.83 26.37
CA VAL A 244 9.49 24.04 27.31
C VAL A 244 10.03 25.47 27.27
N VAL A 245 10.17 26.08 26.08
CA VAL A 245 10.61 27.48 25.93
C VAL A 245 9.60 28.46 26.56
N GLY A 246 8.29 28.17 26.48
CA GLY A 246 7.24 28.94 27.14
C GLY A 246 7.22 28.75 28.66
N PHE A 247 7.44 27.53 29.16
CA PHE A 247 7.66 27.28 30.60
C PHE A 247 8.84 28.12 31.13
N CYS A 248 9.95 28.12 30.39
CA CYS A 248 11.16 28.86 30.78
C CYS A 248 10.96 30.39 30.75
N GLU A 249 10.15 30.91 29.82
CA GLU A 249 9.77 32.33 29.79
C GLU A 249 9.00 32.71 31.06
N SER A 250 7.93 31.99 31.39
CA SER A 250 7.14 32.21 32.61
C SER A 250 7.94 32.02 33.90
N MET A 251 8.82 31.00 33.96
CA MET A 251 9.67 30.73 35.12
C MET A 251 10.70 31.86 35.34
N VAL A 252 11.31 32.37 34.28
CA VAL A 252 12.27 33.48 34.35
C VAL A 252 11.58 34.79 34.77
N ASP A 253 10.34 35.03 34.33
CA ASP A 253 9.57 36.20 34.78
C ASP A 253 9.15 36.09 36.25
N CYS A 254 8.70 34.91 36.70
CA CYS A 254 8.41 34.63 38.10
C CYS A 254 9.64 34.85 38.99
N LEU A 255 10.82 34.38 38.57
CA LEU A 255 12.08 34.58 39.30
C LEU A 255 12.48 36.06 39.44
N LYS A 256 12.25 36.89 38.39
CA LYS A 256 12.45 38.35 38.47
C LYS A 256 11.51 39.02 39.46
N ALA A 257 10.27 38.54 39.59
CA ALA A 257 9.30 39.10 40.53
C ALA A 257 9.72 38.94 42.01
N TYR A 258 10.60 37.97 42.29
CA TYR A 258 11.23 37.75 43.60
C TYR A 258 12.70 38.21 43.67
N ASP A 259 13.18 38.96 42.68
CA ASP A 259 14.54 39.52 42.58
C ASP A 259 15.69 38.47 42.59
N VAL A 260 15.42 37.26 42.05
CA VAL A 260 16.39 36.15 41.99
C VAL A 260 16.86 35.91 40.55
N CYS A 261 18.10 36.24 40.20
CA CYS A 261 18.74 35.80 38.94
C CYS A 261 19.68 34.60 39.17
N MET A 262 19.62 33.55 38.33
CA MET A 262 20.49 32.37 38.44
C MET A 262 21.93 32.56 37.91
N PHE A 263 22.14 33.49 36.98
CA PHE A 263 23.48 34.03 36.65
C PHE A 263 23.35 35.55 36.50
N ASP A 264 24.41 36.28 36.80
CA ASP A 264 24.65 37.71 36.52
C ASP A 264 23.43 38.65 36.55
N CYS A 265 22.99 39.04 37.76
CA CYS A 265 22.24 40.29 37.93
C CYS A 265 23.12 41.54 37.70
N ASP A 266 24.47 41.41 37.68
CA ASP A 266 25.41 42.53 37.53
C ASP A 266 26.43 42.30 36.40
N SER A 267 27.09 43.37 35.97
CA SER A 267 27.31 43.68 34.56
C SER A 267 28.77 43.59 34.07
N ARG A 268 29.60 42.71 34.68
CA ARG A 268 31.07 42.83 34.54
C ARG A 268 31.88 41.69 33.88
N ASP A 269 31.35 40.49 33.63
CA ASP A 269 32.17 39.38 33.08
C ASP A 269 31.77 38.81 31.69
N ILE A 270 31.65 39.69 30.70
CA ILE A 270 31.63 39.29 29.28
C ILE A 270 33.07 39.09 28.77
N ARG A 271 33.69 37.94 29.08
CA ARG A 271 35.00 37.59 28.46
C ARG A 271 35.40 36.11 28.29
N VAL A 272 34.47 35.15 28.25
CA VAL A 272 34.80 33.74 27.89
C VAL A 272 34.02 33.20 26.69
N ILE A 273 32.70 33.34 26.64
CA ILE A 273 31.86 32.63 25.65
C ILE A 273 31.64 33.43 24.33
N GLY A 274 31.80 34.75 24.36
CA GLY A 274 31.56 35.64 23.20
C GLY A 274 32.58 35.58 22.04
N ARG A 275 33.54 34.65 22.03
CA ARG A 275 34.62 34.62 21.03
C ARG A 275 34.32 33.75 19.79
N TYR A 276 33.30 32.89 19.84
CA TYR A 276 32.93 32.00 18.73
C TYR A 276 31.82 32.52 17.81
N ILE A 277 31.06 33.54 18.22
CA ILE A 277 29.96 34.13 17.43
C ILE A 277 30.25 35.62 17.21
N LYS A 278 31.20 35.93 16.31
CA LYS A 278 31.55 37.32 15.95
C LYS A 278 31.77 37.54 14.45
N TYR A 279 30.89 36.99 13.62
CA TYR A 279 30.83 37.29 12.17
C TYR A 279 29.38 37.34 11.65
N GLN A 280 28.60 38.34 12.09
CA GLN A 280 27.59 39.04 11.27
C GLN A 280 27.15 40.35 11.96
N LYS A 281 27.10 41.47 11.22
CA LYS A 281 26.63 42.83 11.64
C LYS A 281 25.15 42.84 12.08
N SER A 282 24.57 43.81 12.81
CA SER A 282 25.08 45.12 13.32
C SER A 282 24.36 45.59 14.60
N LEU A 283 25.13 46.14 15.54
CA LEU A 283 24.88 47.28 16.43
C LEU A 283 23.46 47.76 16.87
N VAL A 284 22.64 46.90 17.50
CA VAL A 284 21.72 47.27 18.64
C VAL A 284 21.69 46.18 19.75
N ARG A 285 22.16 44.96 19.43
CA ARG A 285 21.70 43.70 20.02
C ARG A 285 22.39 43.24 21.32
N ALA A 286 23.01 44.13 22.11
CA ALA A 286 23.84 43.73 23.25
C ALA A 286 23.05 43.31 24.52
N THR A 287 21.85 43.86 24.72
CA THR A 287 21.04 43.56 25.92
C THR A 287 20.26 42.24 25.80
N ASP A 288 19.90 41.87 24.58
CA ASP A 288 18.90 40.82 24.31
C ASP A 288 19.47 39.41 24.28
N SER A 289 20.74 39.25 23.87
CA SER A 289 21.44 37.95 23.87
C SER A 289 21.50 37.28 25.25
N ARG A 290 21.43 38.08 26.33
CA ARG A 290 21.38 37.55 27.70
C ARG A 290 20.09 36.76 27.95
N LYS A 291 18.90 37.34 27.67
CA LYS A 291 17.60 36.68 27.88
C LYS A 291 17.50 35.33 27.16
N ILE A 292 17.98 35.28 25.91
CA ILE A 292 17.98 34.08 25.08
C ILE A 292 18.84 32.97 25.71
N GLN A 293 20.04 33.32 26.20
CA GLN A 293 20.98 32.36 26.79
C GLN A 293 20.44 31.74 28.10
N TYR A 294 19.73 32.50 28.95
CA TYR A 294 19.04 31.95 30.13
C TYR A 294 17.96 30.94 29.73
N ARG A 295 17.08 31.31 28.79
CA ARG A 295 15.94 30.48 28.34
C ARG A 295 16.40 29.15 27.75
N SER A 296 17.46 29.15 26.95
CA SER A 296 18.00 27.92 26.37
C SER A 296 18.66 27.03 27.43
N PHE A 297 19.37 27.58 28.41
CA PHE A 297 20.00 26.79 29.48
C PHE A 297 18.97 26.14 30.42
N SER A 298 17.99 26.91 30.91
CA SER A 298 16.90 26.36 31.72
C SER A 298 16.07 25.36 30.94
N GLY A 299 15.80 25.62 29.65
CA GLY A 299 15.07 24.71 28.77
C GLY A 299 15.76 23.35 28.60
N VAL A 300 17.09 23.32 28.46
CA VAL A 300 17.87 22.06 28.38
C VAL A 300 17.78 21.27 29.70
N ILE A 301 17.77 21.93 30.85
CA ILE A 301 17.56 21.27 32.15
C ILE A 301 16.13 20.72 32.25
N THR A 302 15.12 21.52 31.94
CA THR A 302 13.70 21.10 32.00
C THR A 302 13.41 19.92 31.09
N ILE A 303 13.88 19.92 29.83
CA ILE A 303 13.65 18.80 28.90
C ILE A 303 14.39 17.53 29.32
N ALA A 304 15.56 17.64 29.98
CA ALA A 304 16.27 16.49 30.54
C ALA A 304 15.52 15.88 31.74
N VAL A 305 14.95 16.72 32.62
CA VAL A 305 14.09 16.26 33.74
C VAL A 305 12.80 15.62 33.21
N LEU A 306 12.15 16.21 32.21
CA LEU A 306 10.97 15.63 31.57
C LEU A 306 11.27 14.28 30.90
N LEU A 307 12.41 14.14 30.23
CA LEU A 307 12.85 12.87 29.67
C LEU A 307 13.06 11.81 30.76
N LEU A 308 13.68 12.17 31.89
CA LEU A 308 13.88 11.27 33.02
C LEU A 308 12.53 10.82 33.61
N ILE A 309 11.57 11.72 33.81
CA ILE A 309 10.21 11.41 34.29
C ILE A 309 9.52 10.40 33.35
N VAL A 310 9.58 10.63 32.03
CA VAL A 310 8.99 9.73 31.03
C VAL A 310 9.65 8.35 31.05
N MET A 311 10.97 8.27 31.25
CA MET A 311 11.72 7.01 31.35
C MET A 311 11.49 6.24 32.65
N VAL A 312 11.03 6.89 33.73
CA VAL A 312 10.77 6.24 35.04
C VAL A 312 9.40 5.56 35.10
N GLY A 313 8.38 6.06 34.38
CA GLY A 313 7.14 5.30 34.21
C GLY A 313 5.92 6.07 33.70
N MET A 314 5.33 5.58 32.62
CA MET A 314 4.14 6.14 31.96
C MET A 314 2.85 6.14 32.80
N GLU A 315 2.74 5.35 33.87
CA GLU A 315 1.50 5.30 34.67
C GLU A 315 1.27 6.54 35.54
N TRP A 316 2.35 7.18 35.98
CA TRP A 316 2.29 8.41 36.79
C TRP A 316 1.81 9.60 35.96
N GLU A 317 2.16 9.64 34.67
CA GLU A 317 1.74 10.66 33.70
C GLU A 317 0.21 10.79 33.61
N ALA A 318 -0.48 9.66 33.44
CA ALA A 318 -1.93 9.63 33.28
C ALA A 318 -2.71 10.06 34.54
N LYS A 319 -2.16 9.79 35.74
CA LYS A 319 -2.73 10.24 37.02
C LYS A 319 -2.45 11.74 37.25
N THR A 320 -1.23 12.17 36.98
CA THR A 320 -0.77 13.55 37.22
C THR A 320 -1.54 14.56 36.35
N GLN A 321 -1.87 14.21 35.12
CA GLN A 321 -2.66 15.07 34.22
C GLN A 321 -4.01 15.54 34.78
N ILE A 322 -4.68 14.72 35.60
CA ILE A 322 -5.96 15.13 36.22
C ILE A 322 -5.70 16.24 37.25
N GLY A 323 -4.62 16.13 38.04
CA GLY A 323 -4.20 17.19 38.96
C GLY A 323 -3.80 18.48 38.23
N LEU A 324 -3.05 18.37 37.13
CA LEU A 324 -2.66 19.52 36.31
C LEU A 324 -3.87 20.20 35.65
N LEU A 325 -4.90 19.44 35.26
CA LEU A 325 -6.16 20.01 34.75
C LEU A 325 -6.89 20.82 35.83
N VAL A 326 -6.93 20.35 37.08
CA VAL A 326 -7.57 21.08 38.18
C VAL A 326 -6.86 22.40 38.44
N ILE A 327 -5.52 22.40 38.49
CA ILE A 327 -4.71 23.63 38.66
C ILE A 327 -4.99 24.62 37.51
N LEU A 328 -5.06 24.12 36.28
CA LEU A 328 -5.34 24.92 35.08
C LEU A 328 -6.75 25.53 35.09
N LEU A 329 -7.78 24.76 35.50
CA LEU A 329 -9.14 25.26 35.65
C LEU A 329 -9.26 26.32 36.77
N VAL A 330 -8.54 26.13 37.88
CA VAL A 330 -8.46 27.13 38.95
C VAL A 330 -7.81 28.43 38.46
N ALA A 331 -6.73 28.36 37.68
CA ALA A 331 -6.09 29.53 37.10
C ALA A 331 -6.99 30.30 36.12
N ILE A 332 -7.74 29.58 35.26
CA ILE A 332 -8.71 30.20 34.35
C ILE A 332 -9.86 30.87 35.14
N ALA A 333 -10.33 30.23 36.22
CA ALA A 333 -11.36 30.81 37.08
C ALA A 333 -10.85 32.04 37.85
N ASP A 334 -9.61 32.01 38.37
CA ASP A 334 -8.98 33.13 39.08
C ASP A 334 -8.80 34.37 38.20
N PHE A 335 -8.47 34.19 36.92
CA PHE A 335 -8.45 35.29 35.95
C PHE A 335 -9.84 35.92 35.75
N VAL A 336 -10.88 35.10 35.54
CA VAL A 336 -12.25 35.60 35.33
C VAL A 336 -12.78 36.30 36.59
N ILE A 337 -12.51 35.76 37.78
CA ILE A 337 -12.89 36.37 39.06
C ILE A 337 -12.09 37.67 39.31
N GLY A 338 -10.78 37.68 39.03
CA GLY A 338 -9.94 38.87 39.15
C GLY A 338 -10.43 40.03 38.30
N SER A 339 -10.79 39.76 37.03
CA SER A 339 -11.34 40.77 36.14
C SER A 339 -12.62 41.42 36.66
N LEU A 340 -13.45 40.68 37.40
CA LEU A 340 -14.70 41.16 38.01
C LEU A 340 -14.49 41.94 39.32
N ILE A 341 -13.39 41.69 40.03
CA ILE A 341 -13.03 42.42 41.26
C ILE A 341 -12.47 43.82 40.92
N GLY A 342 -11.79 43.95 39.78
CA GLY A 342 -11.13 45.19 39.36
C GLY A 342 -9.77 45.42 40.05
N PRO A 343 -9.06 46.52 39.70
CA PRO A 343 -7.73 46.79 40.22
C PRO A 343 -7.74 47.04 41.73
N LYS A 344 -6.86 46.33 42.46
CA LYS A 344 -6.75 46.34 43.92
C LYS A 344 -5.77 47.38 44.43
N SER A 345 -4.81 47.77 43.60
CA SER A 345 -3.77 48.75 43.91
C SER A 345 -3.58 49.74 42.78
N ASP A 346 -3.15 50.97 43.11
CA ASP A 346 -2.84 51.97 42.08
C ASP A 346 -1.63 51.54 41.23
N LEU A 347 -0.76 50.66 41.74
CA LEU A 347 0.30 50.04 40.95
C LEU A 347 -0.26 49.14 39.81
N GLU A 348 -1.39 48.46 40.00
CA GLU A 348 -2.05 47.69 38.93
C GLU A 348 -2.64 48.61 37.86
N ARG A 349 -3.21 49.75 38.25
CA ARG A 349 -3.66 50.81 37.33
C ARG A 349 -2.49 51.41 36.54
N ALA A 350 -1.38 51.74 37.20
CA ALA A 350 -0.16 52.23 36.56
C ALA A 350 0.41 51.22 35.54
N ARG A 351 0.23 49.91 35.77
CA ARG A 351 0.61 48.82 34.86
C ARG A 351 -0.42 48.56 33.74
N GLY A 352 -1.56 49.24 33.75
CA GLY A 352 -2.54 49.27 32.67
C GLY A 352 -3.87 48.54 32.93
N PHE A 353 -4.12 48.00 34.14
CA PHE A 353 -5.39 47.37 34.50
C PHE A 353 -6.36 48.41 35.09
N VAL A 354 -7.38 48.78 34.31
CA VAL A 354 -8.36 49.82 34.68
C VAL A 354 -9.68 49.21 35.17
N GLY A 355 -9.97 47.96 34.78
CA GLY A 355 -11.27 47.31 34.96
C GLY A 355 -12.17 47.50 33.74
N TYR A 356 -13.36 46.89 33.75
CA TYR A 356 -14.28 46.92 32.61
C TYR A 356 -14.73 48.34 32.26
N ASN A 357 -14.37 48.82 31.06
CA ASN A 357 -14.80 50.11 30.54
C ASN A 357 -15.22 50.01 29.07
N SER A 358 -16.40 50.56 28.73
CA SER A 358 -16.98 50.51 27.38
C SER A 358 -16.20 51.32 26.34
N GLU A 359 -15.57 52.42 26.75
CA GLU A 359 -14.77 53.25 25.86
C GLU A 359 -13.43 52.56 25.56
N LEU A 360 -12.78 51.99 26.58
CA LEU A 360 -11.58 51.17 26.42
C LEU A 360 -11.82 49.99 25.48
N PHE A 361 -12.98 49.33 25.59
CA PHE A 361 -13.38 48.26 24.69
C PHE A 361 -13.57 48.74 23.24
N ALA A 362 -14.09 49.95 23.04
CA ALA A 362 -14.23 50.56 21.72
C ALA A 362 -12.86 50.94 21.12
N GLU A 363 -11.93 51.50 21.91
CA GLU A 363 -10.55 51.74 21.49
C GLU A 363 -9.82 50.43 21.12
N ASN A 364 -10.00 49.40 21.94
CA ASN A 364 -9.38 48.08 21.73
C ASN A 364 -10.04 47.24 20.62
N LEU A 365 -11.13 47.70 20.01
CA LEU A 365 -11.87 46.94 18.98
C LEU A 365 -11.09 46.82 17.66
N HIS A 366 -10.37 47.88 17.29
CA HIS A 366 -9.62 48.01 16.02
C HIS A 366 -8.17 47.52 16.12
N SER A 367 -7.59 47.07 15.01
CA SER A 367 -6.19 46.61 14.92
C SER A 367 -5.16 47.74 15.09
N ASP A 368 -4.01 47.40 15.65
CA ASP A 368 -2.83 48.27 15.86
C ASP A 368 -1.57 47.40 15.78
N TYR A 369 -1.27 46.99 14.55
CA TYR A 369 -0.12 46.17 14.20
C TYR A 369 1.17 46.99 14.38
N ARG A 370 1.92 46.69 15.45
CA ARG A 370 3.20 47.36 15.75
C ARG A 370 4.37 46.38 15.64
N PRO A 371 5.56 46.82 15.23
CA PRO A 371 6.75 45.98 15.26
C PRO A 371 7.06 45.55 16.70
N SER A 372 7.15 44.25 16.92
CA SER A 372 7.55 43.66 18.21
C SER A 372 8.77 42.77 17.98
N GLU A 373 9.76 42.89 18.87
CA GLU A 373 11.04 42.15 18.81
C GLU A 373 11.79 42.32 17.46
N GLY A 374 11.59 43.45 16.78
CA GLY A 374 12.25 43.78 15.52
C GLY A 374 11.64 43.14 14.27
N THR A 375 10.48 42.48 14.40
CA THR A 375 9.70 41.95 13.26
C THR A 375 8.42 42.77 13.08
N GLN A 376 8.03 43.01 11.82
CA GLN A 376 6.76 43.67 11.49
C GLN A 376 5.64 42.63 11.50
N HIS A 377 4.59 42.86 12.30
CA HIS A 377 3.48 41.94 12.43
C HIS A 377 2.32 42.30 11.49
N SER A 378 1.64 41.27 11.02
CA SER A 378 0.41 41.35 10.22
C SER A 378 -0.56 40.27 10.67
N PHE A 379 -1.81 40.33 10.23
CA PHE A 379 -2.85 39.33 10.58
C PHE A 379 -2.35 37.87 10.47
N PHE A 380 -1.67 37.53 9.37
CA PHE A 380 -1.18 36.17 9.15
C PHE A 380 0.07 35.79 9.98
N SER A 381 0.90 36.76 10.39
CA SER A 381 2.01 36.48 11.32
C SER A 381 1.49 36.24 12.74
N VAL A 382 0.52 37.03 13.19
CA VAL A 382 -0.14 36.83 14.49
C VAL A 382 -0.94 35.53 14.50
N PHE A 383 -1.64 35.21 13.40
CA PHE A 383 -2.26 33.89 13.21
C PHE A 383 -1.24 32.75 13.32
N ALA A 384 -0.06 32.88 12.71
CA ALA A 384 0.99 31.87 12.76
C ALA A 384 1.54 31.62 14.19
N ILE A 385 1.57 32.66 15.02
CA ILE A 385 1.94 32.59 16.43
C ILE A 385 0.81 31.97 17.28
N PHE A 386 -0.45 32.30 16.98
CA PHE A 386 -1.60 31.77 17.73
C PHE A 386 -1.96 30.32 17.38
N PHE A 387 -1.84 29.90 16.12
CA PHE A 387 -2.33 28.60 15.64
C PHE A 387 -1.89 27.36 16.46
N PRO A 388 -0.68 27.27 17.05
CA PRO A 388 -0.30 26.17 17.94
C PRO A 388 -1.16 26.04 19.21
N ALA A 389 -1.90 27.09 19.59
CA ALA A 389 -2.91 27.07 20.65
C ALA A 389 -4.12 26.17 20.34
N ALA A 390 -4.23 25.64 19.13
CA ALA A 390 -5.33 24.78 18.69
C ALA A 390 -4.88 23.39 18.18
N THR A 391 -3.57 23.09 18.11
CA THR A 391 -3.07 21.88 17.44
C THR A 391 -3.24 20.57 18.24
N GLY A 392 -3.65 20.65 19.51
CA GLY A 392 -3.76 19.51 20.43
C GLY A 392 -4.86 18.47 20.14
N ILE A 393 -5.66 18.63 19.08
CA ILE A 393 -6.87 17.81 18.80
C ILE A 393 -6.58 16.30 18.62
N LEU A 394 -5.35 15.93 18.29
CA LEU A 394 -4.93 14.55 18.04
C LEU A 394 -4.51 13.80 19.31
N ALA A 395 -4.45 14.47 20.47
CA ALA A 395 -4.00 13.88 21.73
C ALA A 395 -4.86 12.69 22.17
N GLY A 396 -6.20 12.82 22.15
CA GLY A 396 -7.12 11.75 22.56
C GLY A 396 -7.15 10.54 21.61
N ALA A 397 -6.73 10.70 20.35
CA ALA A 397 -6.61 9.59 19.40
C ALA A 397 -5.28 8.82 19.56
N ASN A 398 -4.29 9.34 20.30
CA ASN A 398 -3.00 8.66 20.50
C ASN A 398 -3.11 7.46 21.46
N ILE A 399 -4.08 7.47 22.38
CA ILE A 399 -4.34 6.36 23.32
C ILE A 399 -5.52 5.47 22.90
N SER A 400 -5.77 5.35 21.59
CA SER A 400 -6.91 4.62 21.03
C SER A 400 -7.01 3.13 21.43
N GLY A 401 -5.95 2.53 22.00
CA GLY A 401 -5.98 1.17 22.56
C GLY A 401 -6.55 1.08 23.97
N ASP A 402 -6.42 2.15 24.74
CA ASP A 402 -6.72 2.18 26.18
C ASP A 402 -8.16 2.64 26.45
N LEU A 403 -8.88 3.06 25.40
CA LEU A 403 -10.28 3.46 25.45
C LEU A 403 -11.22 2.24 25.47
N LYS A 404 -12.32 2.35 26.21
CA LYS A 404 -13.38 1.32 26.27
C LYS A 404 -14.08 1.12 24.91
N ASP A 405 -14.35 2.21 24.19
CA ASP A 405 -14.92 2.23 22.84
C ASP A 405 -14.32 3.40 22.05
N PRO A 406 -13.29 3.16 21.20
CA PRO A 406 -12.62 4.23 20.47
C PRO A 406 -13.52 4.91 19.42
N GLN A 407 -14.42 4.17 18.76
CA GLN A 407 -15.24 4.67 17.65
C GLN A 407 -16.23 5.76 18.12
N SER A 408 -16.82 5.55 19.30
CA SER A 408 -17.76 6.49 19.93
C SER A 408 -17.05 7.56 20.75
N SER A 409 -15.91 7.23 21.39
CA SER A 409 -15.22 8.14 22.31
C SER A 409 -14.43 9.25 21.61
N ILE A 410 -13.72 8.93 20.52
CA ILE A 410 -12.84 9.90 19.84
C ILE A 410 -13.65 11.08 19.27
N PRO A 411 -14.74 10.89 18.49
CA PRO A 411 -15.50 12.01 17.95
C PRO A 411 -16.13 12.91 19.03
N LYS A 412 -16.68 12.30 20.09
CA LYS A 412 -17.33 13.04 21.19
C LYS A 412 -16.34 13.87 21.98
N GLY A 413 -15.23 13.26 22.41
CA GLY A 413 -14.23 13.94 23.24
C GLY A 413 -13.52 15.05 22.46
N THR A 414 -13.13 14.82 21.21
CA THR A 414 -12.37 15.81 20.43
C THR A 414 -13.22 17.00 20.01
N LEU A 415 -14.45 16.79 19.49
CA LEU A 415 -15.31 17.90 19.08
C LEU A 415 -15.76 18.76 20.28
N LEU A 416 -16.05 18.13 21.42
CA LEU A 416 -16.39 18.87 22.65
C LEU A 416 -15.18 19.63 23.22
N ALA A 417 -13.96 19.07 23.14
CA ALA A 417 -12.75 19.78 23.55
C ALA A 417 -12.51 21.05 22.71
N ILE A 418 -12.67 20.96 21.38
CA ILE A 418 -12.55 22.11 20.46
C ILE A 418 -13.59 23.19 20.79
N LEU A 419 -14.83 22.80 21.09
CA LEU A 419 -15.89 23.76 21.45
C LEU A 419 -15.57 24.49 22.77
N ILE A 420 -15.24 23.74 23.84
CA ILE A 420 -14.91 24.31 25.16
C ILE A 420 -13.71 25.26 25.07
N THR A 421 -12.64 24.83 24.38
CA THR A 421 -11.42 25.63 24.23
C THR A 421 -11.66 26.89 23.41
N THR A 422 -12.39 26.81 22.29
CA THR A 422 -12.78 27.99 21.49
C THR A 422 -13.55 29.02 22.33
N ILE A 423 -14.54 28.57 23.11
CA ILE A 423 -15.31 29.45 24.00
C ILE A 423 -14.37 30.10 25.04
N SER A 424 -13.49 29.33 25.67
CA SER A 424 -12.52 29.89 26.64
C SER A 424 -11.59 30.94 26.02
N TYR A 425 -11.11 30.72 24.79
CA TYR A 425 -10.25 31.68 24.09
C TYR A 425 -10.98 32.97 23.75
N ILE A 426 -12.23 32.90 23.27
CA ILE A 426 -13.04 34.08 22.98
C ILE A 426 -13.33 34.88 24.26
N VAL A 427 -13.71 34.20 25.36
CA VAL A 427 -14.00 34.85 26.64
C VAL A 427 -12.76 35.58 27.18
N ILE A 428 -11.60 34.92 27.25
CA ILE A 428 -10.37 35.55 27.75
C ILE A 428 -9.92 36.70 26.84
N ALA A 429 -10.09 36.58 25.52
CA ALA A 429 -9.79 37.65 24.57
C ALA A 429 -10.65 38.90 24.79
N VAL A 430 -11.97 38.73 24.94
CA VAL A 430 -12.91 39.83 25.21
C VAL A 430 -12.62 40.48 26.56
N ILE A 431 -12.38 39.69 27.62
CA ILE A 431 -12.04 40.22 28.95
C ILE A 431 -10.75 41.05 28.88
N SER A 432 -9.70 40.54 28.22
CA SER A 432 -8.42 41.24 28.09
C SER A 432 -8.57 42.58 27.37
N GLY A 433 -9.33 42.62 26.27
CA GLY A 433 -9.59 43.85 25.51
C GLY A 433 -10.54 44.83 26.20
N ALA A 434 -11.42 44.37 27.11
CA ALA A 434 -12.35 45.24 27.84
C ALA A 434 -11.79 45.85 29.13
N SER A 435 -10.63 45.38 29.62
CA SER A 435 -10.12 45.71 30.96
C SER A 435 -8.68 46.24 31.04
N VAL A 436 -7.88 46.10 29.96
CA VAL A 436 -6.46 46.47 29.95
C VAL A 436 -6.09 47.42 28.80
N LEU A 437 -5.30 48.45 29.13
CA LEU A 437 -4.72 49.41 28.18
C LEU A 437 -3.57 48.78 27.36
N ARG A 438 -3.42 49.19 26.09
CA ARG A 438 -2.35 48.72 25.19
C ARG A 438 -0.95 49.09 25.68
N ASP A 439 -0.80 50.33 26.14
CA ASP A 439 0.45 50.92 26.57
C ASP A 439 0.29 51.44 28.01
N ALA A 440 1.23 51.10 28.89
CA ALA A 440 1.26 51.61 30.26
C ALA A 440 2.71 51.78 30.75
N SER A 441 2.91 52.81 31.59
CA SER A 441 4.22 53.24 32.10
C SER A 441 4.71 52.36 33.25
N GLY A 442 3.81 52.00 34.18
CA GLY A 442 4.12 51.33 35.44
C GLY A 442 4.53 52.26 36.59
N ASP A 443 4.64 53.57 36.34
CA ASP A 443 4.88 54.58 37.37
C ASP A 443 3.56 55.06 37.99
N VAL A 444 3.53 55.20 39.31
CA VAL A 444 2.38 55.68 40.09
C VAL A 444 2.28 57.22 40.00
N ALA A 445 3.37 57.91 39.66
CA ALA A 445 3.37 59.36 39.43
C ALA A 445 2.45 59.77 38.26
N ASP A 446 2.35 58.94 37.22
CA ASP A 446 1.50 59.15 36.03
C ASP A 446 -0.02 59.05 36.33
N LEU A 447 -0.38 58.69 37.58
CA LEU A 447 -1.77 58.68 38.10
C LEU A 447 -2.11 59.92 38.94
N LEU A 448 -1.10 60.67 39.41
CA LEU A 448 -1.25 61.71 40.44
C LEU A 448 -1.26 63.15 39.90
N THR A 449 -1.43 63.33 38.59
CA THR A 449 -1.74 64.65 37.97
C THR A 449 -3.17 65.14 38.28
N THR A 450 -3.88 64.49 39.21
CA THR A 450 -5.09 64.98 39.88
C THR A 450 -4.83 66.04 40.96
N ALA A 451 -3.57 66.33 41.29
CA ALA A 451 -3.18 67.30 42.31
C ALA A 451 -2.95 68.75 41.80
N TRP A 452 -3.81 69.28 40.93
CA TRP A 452 -3.87 70.74 40.65
C TRP A 452 -4.79 71.46 41.65
N ASN A 453 -4.41 71.38 42.93
CA ASN A 453 -4.99 72.20 43.99
C ASN A 453 -3.89 73.12 44.57
N ASP A 454 -3.38 74.03 43.72
CA ASP A 454 -2.63 75.20 44.16
C ASP A 454 -3.28 76.47 43.60
N SER A 455 -3.46 77.47 44.46
CA SER A 455 -4.33 78.63 44.24
C SER A 455 -3.68 79.74 43.39
N SER A 456 -2.65 79.39 42.62
CA SER A 456 -1.66 80.32 42.09
C SER A 456 -1.79 80.61 40.57
N TYR A 457 -2.79 80.05 39.87
CA TYR A 457 -2.89 80.10 38.40
C TYR A 457 -4.15 80.80 37.82
N ASN A 458 -4.93 81.53 38.63
CA ASN A 458 -6.13 82.24 38.15
C ASN A 458 -5.87 83.56 37.40
N ASN A 459 -4.60 83.99 37.23
CA ASN A 459 -4.23 85.28 36.63
C ASN A 459 -3.39 85.16 35.35
N LEU A 460 -3.70 84.19 34.49
CA LEU A 460 -3.14 84.11 33.13
C LEU A 460 -4.27 84.06 32.08
N THR A 461 -4.79 85.25 31.75
CA THR A 461 -5.70 85.49 30.63
C THR A 461 -4.97 85.36 29.28
N GLY A 462 -4.64 84.12 28.91
CA GLY A 462 -3.98 83.78 27.65
C GLY A 462 -4.54 82.48 27.06
N GLY A 463 -5.26 82.59 25.94
CA GLY A 463 -6.00 81.49 25.30
C GLY A 463 -5.13 80.45 24.59
N SER A 464 -4.15 79.85 25.28
CA SER A 464 -3.29 78.78 24.74
C SER A 464 -3.02 77.63 25.71
N LEU A 465 -3.44 77.71 26.98
CA LEU A 465 -3.18 76.66 27.99
C LEU A 465 -4.43 75.89 28.44
N VAL A 466 -5.64 76.39 28.13
CA VAL A 466 -6.91 75.65 28.35
C VAL A 466 -7.03 74.44 27.39
N GLU A 467 -6.23 74.38 26.32
CA GLU A 467 -6.16 73.21 25.44
C GLU A 467 -5.25 72.09 25.94
N SER A 468 -4.25 72.37 26.78
CA SER A 468 -3.49 71.31 27.46
C SER A 468 -4.30 70.64 28.58
N ALA A 469 -5.29 71.32 29.14
CA ALA A 469 -6.22 70.75 30.14
C ALA A 469 -7.27 69.78 29.54
N ARG A 470 -7.34 69.63 28.20
CA ARG A 470 -8.26 68.69 27.54
C ARG A 470 -7.69 67.28 27.32
N ASN A 471 -6.45 67.01 27.71
CA ASN A 471 -5.82 65.68 27.62
C ASN A 471 -5.96 64.83 28.89
N PHE A 472 -6.99 65.05 29.70
CA PHE A 472 -7.36 64.09 30.74
C PHE A 472 -8.04 62.89 30.05
N THR A 473 -7.41 61.71 30.07
CA THR A 473 -8.08 60.51 29.55
C THR A 473 -9.29 60.19 30.43
N SER A 474 -10.33 59.60 29.85
CA SER A 474 -11.56 59.16 30.56
C SER A 474 -11.27 58.19 31.73
N TYR A 475 -10.04 57.66 31.79
CA TYR A 475 -9.58 56.63 32.72
C TYR A 475 -8.76 57.18 33.89
N GLY A 476 -8.50 58.49 33.94
CA GLY A 476 -7.77 59.14 35.03
C GLY A 476 -6.26 58.89 35.04
N VAL A 477 -5.67 58.61 33.87
CA VAL A 477 -4.23 58.30 33.70
C VAL A 477 -3.65 59.07 32.50
N ASP A 478 -2.39 59.51 32.56
CA ASP A 478 -1.70 60.07 31.40
C ASP A 478 -0.44 59.29 31.03
N PHE A 479 -0.56 58.44 30.00
CA PHE A 479 0.57 57.69 29.42
C PHE A 479 1.06 58.29 28.08
N SER A 480 0.72 59.54 27.77
CA SER A 480 1.07 60.18 26.50
C SER A 480 2.58 60.27 26.25
N ALA A 481 3.38 60.62 27.28
CA ALA A 481 4.84 60.67 27.20
C ALA A 481 5.48 59.30 26.90
N CYS A 482 4.93 58.25 27.50
CA CYS A 482 5.33 56.85 27.30
C CYS A 482 5.02 56.38 25.87
N LYS A 483 3.82 56.71 25.37
CA LYS A 483 3.35 56.37 24.03
C LYS A 483 4.12 57.11 22.94
N ALA A 484 4.44 58.39 23.15
CA ALA A 484 5.20 59.22 22.21
C ALA A 484 6.67 58.78 22.05
N SER A 485 7.27 58.24 23.12
CA SER A 485 8.65 57.75 23.13
C SER A 485 8.78 56.25 22.77
N GLN A 486 7.66 55.53 22.64
CA GLN A 486 7.58 54.06 22.53
C GLN A 486 8.44 53.30 23.56
N SER A 487 8.59 53.86 24.77
CA SER A 487 9.42 53.27 25.83
C SER A 487 8.61 52.54 26.92
N CYS A 488 7.35 52.21 26.64
CA CYS A 488 6.45 51.61 27.62
C CYS A 488 6.85 50.20 28.03
N LYS A 489 6.85 49.94 29.34
CA LYS A 489 7.24 48.67 29.94
C LYS A 489 6.05 47.74 30.18
N TYR A 490 4.84 48.28 30.29
CA TYR A 490 3.62 47.56 30.63
C TYR A 490 2.50 47.88 29.62
N GLY A 491 1.29 47.37 29.89
CA GLY A 491 0.17 47.32 28.93
C GLY A 491 0.20 46.06 28.07
N SER A 492 -0.93 45.76 27.42
CA SER A 492 -1.15 44.51 26.68
C SER A 492 -0.30 44.33 25.42
N GLN A 493 0.29 45.40 24.89
CA GLN A 493 1.20 45.35 23.74
C GLN A 493 2.65 45.03 24.16
N ASN A 494 3.07 45.45 25.37
CA ASN A 494 4.48 45.47 25.78
C ASN A 494 4.83 44.42 26.85
N SER A 495 3.85 43.95 27.63
CA SER A 495 4.03 42.89 28.64
C SER A 495 3.25 41.63 28.29
N PHE A 496 3.90 40.48 28.35
CA PHE A 496 3.24 39.18 28.16
C PHE A 496 2.49 38.67 29.41
N GLN A 497 2.76 39.23 30.60
CA GLN A 497 2.15 38.80 31.87
C GLN A 497 0.84 39.53 32.22
N VAL A 498 0.09 40.02 31.22
CA VAL A 498 -1.18 40.74 31.47
C VAL A 498 -2.23 39.86 32.15
N ILE A 499 -2.25 38.56 31.87
CA ILE A 499 -3.21 37.64 32.49
C ILE A 499 -2.89 37.40 33.99
N GLU A 500 -1.64 37.58 34.42
CA GLU A 500 -1.29 37.68 35.84
C GLU A 500 -1.82 38.99 36.45
N LEU A 501 -1.60 40.12 35.78
CA LEU A 501 -1.97 41.45 36.28
C LEU A 501 -3.48 41.60 36.57
N VAL A 502 -4.33 40.97 35.77
CA VAL A 502 -5.80 41.02 35.90
C VAL A 502 -6.34 39.99 36.91
N SER A 503 -5.50 39.05 37.35
CA SER A 503 -5.93 37.87 38.12
C SER A 503 -6.24 38.18 39.58
N GLY A 504 -7.08 37.32 40.20
CA GLY A 504 -7.37 37.41 41.62
C GLY A 504 -6.15 37.16 42.49
N PHE A 505 -5.32 36.19 42.13
CA PHE A 505 -4.09 35.83 42.84
C PHE A 505 -3.01 35.34 41.85
N GLY A 506 -2.12 36.25 41.43
CA GLY A 506 -1.08 36.01 40.42
C GLY A 506 -0.31 34.67 40.51
N PRO A 507 0.06 34.15 41.70
CA PRO A 507 0.69 32.84 41.83
C PRO A 507 -0.13 31.66 41.28
N PHE A 508 -1.47 31.74 41.24
CA PHE A 508 -2.30 30.73 40.57
C PHE A 508 -2.15 30.78 39.05
N ILE A 509 -1.92 31.95 38.45
CA ILE A 509 -1.63 32.07 37.00
C ILE A 509 -0.27 31.47 36.67
N TYR A 510 0.76 31.72 37.48
CA TYR A 510 2.06 31.04 37.31
C TYR A 510 1.94 29.51 37.45
N ALA A 511 1.23 29.03 38.47
CA ALA A 511 0.97 27.60 38.66
C ALA A 511 0.18 26.97 37.49
N GLY A 512 -0.85 27.68 36.98
CA GLY A 512 -1.63 27.29 35.81
C GLY A 512 -0.81 27.27 34.53
N CYS A 513 0.06 28.26 34.32
CA CYS A 513 0.99 28.30 33.20
C CYS A 513 1.98 27.13 33.26
N PHE A 514 2.59 26.86 34.42
CA PHE A 514 3.47 25.71 34.59
C PHE A 514 2.74 24.38 34.36
N ALA A 515 1.50 24.24 34.84
CA ALA A 515 0.67 23.06 34.61
C ALA A 515 0.35 22.84 33.11
N ALA A 516 -0.08 23.89 32.39
CA ALA A 516 -0.37 23.85 30.96
C ALA A 516 0.87 23.52 30.12
N THR A 517 1.98 24.21 30.39
CA THR A 517 3.23 24.06 29.63
C THR A 517 3.90 22.71 29.84
N LEU A 518 4.05 22.26 31.09
CA LEU A 518 4.68 20.97 31.40
C LEU A 518 3.81 19.78 30.95
N SER A 519 2.48 19.86 31.10
CA SER A 519 1.59 18.77 30.63
C SER A 519 1.62 18.61 29.11
N SER A 520 1.55 19.71 28.36
CA SER A 520 1.65 19.71 26.89
C SER A 520 3.03 19.26 26.39
N ALA A 521 4.11 19.71 27.04
CA ALA A 521 5.48 19.28 26.74
C ALA A 521 5.65 17.76 26.90
N LEU A 522 5.18 17.23 28.03
CA LEU A 522 5.29 15.81 28.38
C LEU A 522 4.43 14.95 27.44
N ALA A 523 3.18 15.35 27.17
CA ALA A 523 2.30 14.65 26.22
C ALA A 523 2.88 14.59 24.79
N SER A 524 3.50 15.69 24.33
CA SER A 524 4.19 15.74 23.03
C SER A 524 5.46 14.86 23.01
N LEU A 525 6.24 14.88 24.10
CA LEU A 525 7.44 14.05 24.29
C LEU A 525 7.13 12.55 24.27
N VAL A 526 5.96 12.13 24.76
CA VAL A 526 5.45 10.75 24.72
C VAL A 526 4.85 10.40 23.35
N SER A 527 4.15 11.33 22.71
CA SER A 527 3.47 11.07 21.43
C SER A 527 4.44 10.88 20.26
N ALA A 528 5.42 11.79 20.09
CA ALA A 528 6.32 11.75 18.94
C ALA A 528 7.06 10.40 18.78
N PRO A 529 7.68 9.82 19.83
CA PRO A 529 8.36 8.51 19.75
C PRO A 529 7.42 7.33 19.53
N LYS A 530 6.21 7.33 20.12
CA LYS A 530 5.24 6.24 19.95
C LYS A 530 4.72 6.17 18.51
N VAL A 531 4.41 7.33 17.92
CA VAL A 531 4.07 7.46 16.48
C VAL A 531 5.24 6.99 15.61
N PHE A 532 6.46 7.44 15.90
CA PHE A 532 7.65 7.06 15.14
C PHE A 532 7.98 5.56 15.24
N GLN A 533 7.82 4.97 16.42
CA GLN A 533 8.06 3.54 16.65
C GLN A 533 7.10 2.70 15.81
N ALA A 534 5.80 3.04 15.81
CA ALA A 534 4.80 2.34 15.03
C ALA A 534 5.12 2.41 13.52
N LEU A 535 5.45 3.61 13.01
CA LEU A 535 5.93 3.81 11.64
C LEU A 535 7.16 2.95 11.28
N CYS A 536 8.14 2.86 12.19
CA CYS A 536 9.38 2.12 11.95
C CYS A 536 9.19 0.59 11.97
N LYS A 537 8.21 0.07 12.73
CA LYS A 537 7.84 -1.36 12.74
C LYS A 537 7.31 -1.83 11.38
N ASP A 538 6.67 -0.94 10.65
CA ASP A 538 6.03 -1.23 9.35
C ASP A 538 7.00 -1.20 8.16
N LYS A 539 8.28 -0.85 8.39
CA LYS A 539 9.37 -0.88 7.39
C LYS A 539 9.09 -0.08 6.10
N LEU A 540 8.20 0.92 6.17
CA LEU A 540 7.82 1.76 5.02
C LEU A 540 9.00 2.55 4.42
N TYR A 541 9.89 3.03 5.29
CA TYR A 541 11.10 3.76 4.89
C TYR A 541 12.37 2.92 5.16
N PRO A 542 13.32 2.85 4.21
CA PRO A 542 14.59 2.16 4.43
C PRO A 542 15.42 2.86 5.52
N GLY A 543 16.20 2.08 6.28
CA GLY A 543 17.05 2.60 7.37
C GLY A 543 16.31 2.92 8.68
N LEU A 544 15.07 3.43 8.63
CA LEU A 544 14.32 3.81 9.84
C LEU A 544 13.98 2.63 10.78
N HIS A 545 14.00 1.39 10.28
CA HIS A 545 13.79 0.19 11.10
C HIS A 545 14.69 0.13 12.36
N TRP A 546 15.88 0.73 12.35
CA TRP A 546 16.75 0.77 13.52
C TRP A 546 16.13 1.47 14.75
N PHE A 547 15.15 2.36 14.54
CA PHE A 547 14.44 3.08 15.61
C PHE A 547 13.21 2.34 16.18
N SER A 548 12.78 1.20 15.61
CA SER A 548 11.55 0.49 16.03
C SER A 548 11.63 -0.15 17.43
N GLY A 549 12.84 -0.41 17.93
CA GLY A 549 13.07 -1.08 19.21
C GLY A 549 12.62 -2.54 19.23
N ALA A 550 12.70 -3.18 20.40
CA ALA A 550 12.15 -4.52 20.61
C ALA A 550 10.62 -4.47 20.76
N GLU A 551 9.93 -5.56 20.41
CA GLU A 551 8.49 -5.68 20.63
C GLU A 551 8.14 -5.64 22.13
N GLY A 552 7.00 -5.05 22.47
CA GLY A 552 6.55 -4.87 23.86
C GLY A 552 7.28 -3.83 24.70
N LYS A 553 8.44 -3.30 24.27
CA LYS A 553 9.23 -2.31 25.02
C LYS A 553 9.12 -0.89 24.46
N GLU A 554 9.31 0.09 25.35
CA GLU A 554 9.26 1.51 25.02
C GLU A 554 10.38 1.96 24.07
N PRO A 555 10.13 2.93 23.18
CA PRO A 555 11.07 3.32 22.13
C PRO A 555 12.18 4.27 22.65
N VAL A 556 13.10 3.77 23.47
CA VAL A 556 14.24 4.55 24.02
C VAL A 556 15.01 5.31 22.91
N ARG A 557 15.23 4.70 21.74
CA ARG A 557 15.87 5.35 20.58
C ARG A 557 15.02 6.46 19.97
N GLY A 558 13.69 6.33 19.99
CA GLY A 558 12.76 7.35 19.55
C GLY A 558 12.71 8.53 20.53
N TYR A 559 12.71 8.27 21.84
CA TYR A 559 12.82 9.30 22.87
C TYR A 559 14.12 10.11 22.72
N LEU A 560 15.25 9.44 22.49
CA LEU A 560 16.54 10.11 22.25
C LEU A 560 16.52 10.98 20.98
N LEU A 561 15.90 10.51 19.89
CA LEU A 561 15.76 11.28 18.65
C LEU A 561 14.91 12.55 18.89
N THR A 562 13.74 12.40 19.53
CA THR A 562 12.86 13.51 19.89
C THR A 562 13.56 14.52 20.81
N PHE A 563 14.36 14.04 21.77
CA PHE A 563 15.16 14.87 22.68
C PHE A 563 16.20 15.72 21.94
N VAL A 564 16.95 15.13 20.99
CA VAL A 564 17.93 15.86 20.16
C VAL A 564 17.25 16.91 19.27
N ILE A 565 16.10 16.57 18.67
CA ILE A 565 15.29 17.51 17.88
C ILE A 565 14.81 18.66 18.79
N ALA A 566 14.24 18.35 19.96
CA ALA A 566 13.72 19.34 20.88
C ALA A 566 14.81 20.30 21.37
N ILE A 567 15.99 19.79 21.76
CA ILE A 567 17.14 20.63 22.14
C ILE A 567 17.53 21.57 20.99
N SER A 568 17.57 21.09 19.75
CA SER A 568 17.93 21.90 18.58
C SER A 568 17.01 23.12 18.41
N PHE A 569 15.73 23.01 18.77
CA PHE A 569 14.78 24.13 18.78
C PHE A 569 14.81 24.96 20.08
N ILE A 570 15.07 24.36 21.24
CA ILE A 570 15.26 25.09 22.52
C ILE A 570 16.47 26.04 22.45
N LEU A 571 17.51 25.69 21.69
CA LEU A 571 18.68 26.54 21.44
C LEU A 571 18.39 27.81 20.63
N ILE A 572 17.23 27.91 19.96
CA ILE A 572 16.77 29.17 19.33
C ILE A 572 16.34 30.17 20.40
N GLY A 573 15.79 29.69 21.53
CA GLY A 573 15.51 30.49 22.73
C GLY A 573 14.39 31.53 22.62
N GLU A 574 13.68 31.59 21.48
CA GLU A 574 12.63 32.58 21.21
C GLU A 574 11.32 31.91 20.78
N LEU A 575 10.24 32.14 21.54
CA LEU A 575 8.94 31.50 21.30
C LEU A 575 8.30 31.92 19.95
N ASN A 576 8.43 33.20 19.62
CA ASN A 576 7.77 33.82 18.47
C ASN A 576 8.38 33.36 17.13
N ALA A 577 9.67 33.03 17.10
CA ALA A 577 10.33 32.38 15.96
C ALA A 577 9.97 30.89 15.80
N ILE A 578 9.72 30.15 16.89
CA ILE A 578 9.43 28.70 16.85
C ILE A 578 7.97 28.42 16.44
N ALA A 579 7.02 29.25 16.89
CA ALA A 579 5.59 29.02 16.68
C ALA A 579 5.15 28.92 15.19
N PRO A 580 5.58 29.82 14.26
CA PRO A 580 5.22 29.71 12.84
C PRO A 580 5.69 28.42 12.16
N LEU A 581 6.83 27.86 12.59
CA LEU A 581 7.36 26.60 12.06
C LEU A 581 6.49 25.41 12.49
N ILE A 582 6.05 25.40 13.75
CA ILE A 582 5.11 24.40 14.28
C ILE A 582 3.78 24.48 13.52
N SER A 583 3.26 25.69 13.31
CA SER A 583 2.04 25.92 12.55
C SER A 583 2.13 25.35 11.14
N ASN A 584 3.25 25.56 10.44
CA ASN A 584 3.49 24.97 9.11
C ASN A 584 3.47 23.43 9.13
N PHE A 585 4.13 22.77 10.10
CA PHE A 585 4.14 21.30 10.19
C PHE A 585 2.76 20.71 10.54
N PHE A 586 2.00 21.32 11.46
CA PHE A 586 0.65 20.86 11.78
C PHE A 586 -0.35 21.14 10.64
N LEU A 587 -0.28 22.30 9.97
CA LEU A 587 -1.08 22.58 8.78
C LEU A 587 -0.80 21.55 7.68
N ALA A 588 0.47 21.20 7.42
CA ALA A 588 0.82 20.15 6.46
C ALA A 588 0.25 18.77 6.85
N ALA A 589 0.30 18.40 8.13
CA ALA A 589 -0.32 17.16 8.63
C ALA A 589 -1.85 17.17 8.45
N TYR A 590 -2.51 18.29 8.74
CA TYR A 590 -3.97 18.44 8.60
C TYR A 590 -4.41 18.47 7.14
N THR A 591 -3.65 19.12 6.25
CA THR A 591 -3.81 19.03 4.78
C THR A 591 -3.83 17.57 4.34
N LEU A 592 -2.85 16.76 4.76
CA LEU A 592 -2.77 15.35 4.39
C LEU A 592 -3.92 14.51 4.96
N VAL A 593 -4.32 14.72 6.22
CA VAL A 593 -5.47 14.03 6.82
C VAL A 593 -6.74 14.35 6.02
N ASN A 594 -7.02 15.63 5.76
CA ASN A 594 -8.19 16.08 5.01
C ASN A 594 -8.20 15.65 3.53
N PHE A 595 -7.04 15.68 2.87
CA PHE A 595 -6.91 15.24 1.48
C PHE A 595 -7.06 13.72 1.33
N SER A 596 -6.48 12.94 2.25
CA SER A 596 -6.53 11.47 2.19
C SER A 596 -7.94 10.92 2.44
N THR A 597 -8.71 11.52 3.36
CA THR A 597 -10.13 11.17 3.56
C THR A 597 -10.99 11.52 2.36
N PHE A 598 -10.78 12.69 1.75
CA PHE A 598 -11.41 13.04 0.47
C PHE A 598 -11.08 12.01 -0.62
N HIS A 599 -9.80 11.69 -0.82
CA HIS A 599 -9.34 10.74 -1.83
C HIS A 599 -9.92 9.33 -1.61
N ALA A 600 -9.98 8.85 -0.37
CA ALA A 600 -10.62 7.57 -0.03
C ALA A 600 -12.13 7.60 -0.33
N SER A 601 -12.84 8.68 0.02
CA SER A 601 -14.26 8.84 -0.33
C SER A 601 -14.53 8.96 -1.83
N PHE A 602 -13.61 9.56 -2.59
CA PHE A 602 -13.71 9.71 -4.04
C PHE A 602 -13.47 8.39 -4.78
N THR A 603 -12.41 7.66 -4.42
CA THR A 603 -12.03 6.37 -5.03
C THR A 603 -12.93 5.20 -4.63
N LYS A 604 -13.73 5.34 -3.56
CA LYS A 604 -14.70 4.35 -3.04
C LYS A 604 -14.12 2.92 -2.90
N PRO A 605 -12.96 2.73 -2.24
CA PRO A 605 -12.43 1.40 -1.99
C PRO A 605 -13.36 0.66 -1.02
N ILE A 606 -13.52 -0.65 -1.20
CA ILE A 606 -14.51 -1.48 -0.50
C ILE A 606 -14.36 -1.44 1.04
N GLY A 607 -13.15 -1.17 1.53
CA GLY A 607 -12.79 -1.02 2.95
C GLY A 607 -12.94 0.38 3.55
N TRP A 608 -13.43 1.37 2.79
CA TRP A 608 -13.74 2.72 3.30
C TRP A 608 -15.25 2.89 3.46
N ARG A 609 -15.72 2.79 4.71
CA ARG A 609 -17.14 2.86 5.12
C ARG A 609 -17.29 3.64 6.43
N PRO A 610 -16.97 4.94 6.47
CA PRO A 610 -17.15 5.76 7.67
C PRO A 610 -18.63 5.80 8.07
N THR A 611 -18.92 5.52 9.35
CA THR A 611 -20.31 5.56 9.89
C THR A 611 -20.66 6.89 10.54
N PHE A 612 -19.70 7.82 10.62
CA PHE A 612 -19.89 9.11 11.27
C PHE A 612 -20.83 10.05 10.47
N LYS A 613 -21.96 10.43 11.10
CA LYS A 613 -23.09 11.14 10.46
C LYS A 613 -22.75 12.53 9.88
N TYR A 614 -21.82 13.27 10.49
CA TYR A 614 -21.50 14.66 10.12
C TYR A 614 -20.32 14.79 9.14
N TYR A 615 -19.82 13.68 8.59
CA TYR A 615 -18.74 13.69 7.61
C TYR A 615 -19.27 13.94 6.18
N ASN A 616 -18.59 14.82 5.44
CA ASN A 616 -18.81 15.06 4.02
C ASN A 616 -17.45 15.17 3.31
N MET A 617 -17.28 14.50 2.17
CA MET A 617 -16.03 14.51 1.41
C MET A 617 -15.64 15.91 0.92
N TRP A 618 -16.63 16.74 0.54
CA TRP A 618 -16.38 18.09 0.02
C TRP A 618 -15.92 19.06 1.11
N LEU A 619 -16.43 18.90 2.33
CA LEU A 619 -15.97 19.65 3.49
C LEU A 619 -14.51 19.30 3.82
N SER A 620 -14.14 18.02 3.66
CA SER A 620 -12.77 17.54 3.79
C SER A 620 -11.83 18.14 2.73
N LEU A 621 -12.26 18.21 1.46
CA LEU A 621 -11.51 18.89 0.40
C LEU A 621 -11.34 20.39 0.69
N ALA A 622 -12.41 21.08 1.11
CA ALA A 622 -12.36 22.49 1.49
C ALA A 622 -11.39 22.74 2.65
N GLY A 623 -11.38 21.87 3.67
CA GLY A 623 -10.40 21.91 4.77
C GLY A 623 -8.96 21.75 4.31
N SER A 624 -8.70 20.85 3.35
CA SER A 624 -7.37 20.69 2.76
C SER A 624 -6.90 21.95 2.02
N ILE A 625 -7.76 22.52 1.16
CA ILE A 625 -7.49 23.77 0.43
C ILE A 625 -7.26 24.93 1.39
N LEU A 626 -8.09 25.07 2.43
CA LEU A 626 -7.94 26.09 3.47
C LEU A 626 -6.60 25.97 4.21
N CYS A 627 -6.20 24.76 4.60
CA CYS A 627 -4.91 24.53 5.25
C CYS A 627 -3.73 24.94 4.35
N VAL A 628 -3.77 24.59 3.05
CA VAL A 628 -2.73 24.99 2.09
C VAL A 628 -2.71 26.51 1.89
N ALA A 629 -3.86 27.15 1.70
CA ALA A 629 -3.96 28.60 1.52
C ALA A 629 -3.38 29.35 2.72
N VAL A 630 -3.79 28.99 3.95
CA VAL A 630 -3.26 29.55 5.19
C VAL A 630 -1.74 29.35 5.30
N MET A 631 -1.24 28.16 4.97
CA MET A 631 0.19 27.85 5.02
C MET A 631 1.03 28.72 4.07
N PHE A 632 0.54 28.99 2.84
CA PHE A 632 1.18 29.92 1.91
C PHE A 632 1.09 31.38 2.36
N LEU A 633 -0.01 31.79 3.01
CA LEU A 633 -0.20 33.14 3.54
C LEU A 633 0.68 33.44 4.77
N ILE A 634 1.00 32.43 5.58
CA ILE A 634 1.99 32.55 6.66
C ILE A 634 3.40 32.74 6.07
N SER A 635 3.84 31.83 5.19
CA SER A 635 5.16 31.93 4.55
C SER A 635 5.26 30.96 3.37
N TRP A 636 5.22 31.52 2.16
CA TRP A 636 5.20 30.77 0.90
C TRP A 636 6.41 29.85 0.69
N TRP A 637 7.61 30.26 1.13
CA TRP A 637 8.84 29.49 0.89
C TRP A 637 8.93 28.30 1.85
N THR A 638 8.56 28.47 3.13
CA THR A 638 8.46 27.34 4.08
C THR A 638 7.33 26.39 3.72
N ALA A 639 6.22 26.89 3.16
CA ALA A 639 5.11 26.08 2.66
C ALA A 639 5.53 25.22 1.44
N LEU A 640 6.31 25.80 0.53
CA LEU A 640 6.82 25.07 -0.63
C LEU A 640 7.82 23.98 -0.23
N ILE A 641 8.69 24.24 0.75
CA ILE A 641 9.63 23.24 1.30
C ILE A 641 8.87 22.10 2.00
N THR A 642 7.86 22.40 2.83
CA THR A 642 7.08 21.35 3.52
C THR A 642 6.27 20.51 2.52
N LEU A 643 5.58 21.12 1.55
CA LEU A 643 4.87 20.39 0.50
C LEU A 643 5.79 19.56 -0.40
N SER A 644 6.98 20.08 -0.75
CA SER A 644 7.97 19.31 -1.51
C SER A 644 8.48 18.10 -0.69
N THR A 645 8.66 18.26 0.62
CA THR A 645 9.07 17.17 1.52
C THR A 645 7.97 16.12 1.66
N VAL A 646 6.70 16.55 1.84
CA VAL A 646 5.51 15.70 1.84
C VAL A 646 5.42 14.86 0.56
N LEU A 647 5.55 15.51 -0.60
CA LEU A 647 5.45 14.87 -1.90
C LEU A 647 6.59 13.86 -2.12
N ALA A 648 7.82 14.21 -1.72
CA ALA A 648 8.95 13.29 -1.77
C ALA A 648 8.73 12.04 -0.89
N LEU A 649 8.23 12.21 0.33
CA LEU A 649 7.89 11.09 1.23
C LEU A 649 6.80 10.18 0.64
N TYR A 650 5.75 10.76 0.07
CA TYR A 650 4.68 10.03 -0.61
C TYR A 650 5.20 9.24 -1.83
N LEU A 651 6.01 9.88 -2.69
CA LEU A 651 6.61 9.25 -3.87
C LEU A 651 7.58 8.12 -3.52
N VAL A 652 8.36 8.26 -2.43
CA VAL A 652 9.25 7.20 -1.94
C VAL A 652 8.47 5.95 -1.56
N VAL A 653 7.37 6.08 -0.79
CA VAL A 653 6.54 4.92 -0.40
C VAL A 653 5.84 4.32 -1.62
N SER A 654 5.29 5.16 -2.52
CA SER A 654 4.60 4.73 -3.74
C SER A 654 5.53 3.98 -4.70
N TYR A 655 6.78 4.45 -4.90
CA TYR A 655 7.77 3.80 -5.76
C TYR A 655 8.25 2.45 -5.19
N ARG A 656 8.46 2.37 -3.87
CA ARG A 656 8.99 1.14 -3.23
C ARG A 656 7.99 -0.01 -3.16
N LYS A 657 6.67 0.26 -3.22
CA LYS A 657 5.59 -0.74 -3.11
C LYS A 657 5.85 -1.77 -2.00
N PRO A 658 5.97 -1.34 -0.72
CA PRO A 658 6.27 -2.24 0.38
C PRO A 658 5.21 -3.35 0.52
N ASP A 659 5.64 -4.56 0.87
CA ASP A 659 4.81 -5.79 0.94
C ASP A 659 3.85 -5.82 2.16
N VAL A 660 3.13 -4.72 2.40
CA VAL A 660 2.19 -4.56 3.51
C VAL A 660 0.75 -4.81 3.03
N ASN A 661 0.18 -5.93 3.48
CA ASN A 661 -1.10 -6.48 3.00
C ASN A 661 -2.37 -5.78 3.53
N TRP A 662 -2.36 -4.45 3.71
CA TRP A 662 -3.47 -3.73 4.36
C TRP A 662 -4.54 -3.24 3.38
N GLY A 663 -4.33 -3.48 2.09
CA GLY A 663 -5.06 -2.80 1.03
C GLY A 663 -4.61 -1.34 0.90
N SER A 664 -4.64 -0.83 -0.32
CA SER A 664 -4.40 0.59 -0.58
C SER A 664 -5.49 1.14 -1.48
N THR A 665 -5.80 2.42 -1.30
CA THR A 665 -6.71 3.15 -2.20
C THR A 665 -6.20 3.10 -3.64
N THR A 666 -4.87 3.09 -3.84
CA THR A 666 -4.21 2.97 -5.14
C THR A 666 -4.39 1.57 -5.76
N GLN A 667 -4.28 0.48 -5.01
CA GLN A 667 -4.62 -0.88 -5.51
C GLN A 667 -6.11 -0.98 -5.89
N ALA A 668 -7.01 -0.45 -5.06
CA ALA A 668 -8.44 -0.45 -5.35
C ALA A 668 -8.76 0.37 -6.63
N GLN A 669 -8.14 1.54 -6.78
CA GLN A 669 -8.26 2.34 -8.01
C GLN A 669 -7.70 1.59 -9.23
N THR A 670 -6.59 0.86 -9.07
CA THR A 670 -6.01 0.05 -10.16
C THR A 670 -6.97 -1.04 -10.62
N TYR A 671 -7.66 -1.71 -9.67
CA TYR A 671 -8.70 -2.70 -9.97
C TYR A 671 -9.91 -2.08 -10.68
N ASN A 672 -10.43 -0.96 -10.15
CA ASN A 672 -11.57 -0.25 -10.76
C ASN A 672 -11.22 0.22 -12.18
N ASN A 673 -10.06 0.83 -12.38
CA ASN A 673 -9.56 1.24 -13.69
C ASN A 673 -9.47 0.05 -14.66
N ALA A 674 -8.96 -1.09 -14.22
CA ALA A 674 -8.86 -2.30 -15.04
C ALA A 674 -10.27 -2.85 -15.42
N LEU A 675 -11.19 -2.93 -14.46
CA LEU A 675 -12.56 -3.38 -14.69
C LEU A 675 -13.30 -2.48 -15.68
N THR A 676 -13.27 -1.16 -15.46
CA THR A 676 -13.90 -0.19 -16.37
C THR A 676 -13.25 -0.21 -17.75
N SER A 677 -11.94 -0.42 -17.86
CA SER A 677 -11.24 -0.56 -19.15
C SER A 677 -11.68 -1.82 -19.91
N VAL A 678 -11.86 -2.96 -19.24
CA VAL A 678 -12.34 -4.20 -19.86
C VAL A 678 -13.82 -4.07 -20.27
N GLN A 679 -14.66 -3.44 -19.44
CA GLN A 679 -16.05 -3.16 -19.79
C GLN A 679 -16.19 -2.18 -20.97
N HIS A 680 -15.28 -1.20 -21.06
CA HIS A 680 -15.21 -0.29 -22.22
C HIS A 680 -14.77 -1.03 -23.48
N LEU A 681 -13.77 -1.90 -23.38
CA LEU A 681 -13.28 -2.71 -24.51
C LEU A 681 -14.39 -3.59 -25.11
N ASP A 682 -15.27 -4.14 -24.28
CA ASP A 682 -16.39 -4.98 -24.73
C ASP A 682 -17.34 -4.26 -25.71
N ARG A 683 -17.48 -2.94 -25.57
CA ARG A 683 -18.29 -2.09 -26.45
C ARG A 683 -17.64 -1.75 -27.79
N VAL A 684 -16.34 -2.00 -27.97
CA VAL A 684 -15.60 -1.65 -29.19
C VAL A 684 -15.72 -2.77 -30.23
N GLU A 685 -16.15 -2.46 -31.44
CA GLU A 685 -16.31 -3.44 -32.52
C GLU A 685 -14.97 -4.09 -32.93
N GLU A 686 -15.04 -5.37 -33.33
CA GLU A 686 -13.86 -6.12 -33.77
C GLU A 686 -13.50 -5.78 -35.22
N HIS A 687 -12.31 -5.21 -35.43
CA HIS A 687 -11.78 -4.90 -36.76
C HIS A 687 -10.39 -5.53 -36.92
N VAL A 688 -10.14 -6.13 -38.08
CA VAL A 688 -8.84 -6.73 -38.51
C VAL A 688 -7.59 -5.93 -38.08
N LYS A 689 -7.59 -4.60 -38.18
CA LYS A 689 -6.45 -3.74 -37.75
C LYS A 689 -6.12 -3.83 -36.26
N ASN A 690 -7.16 -4.06 -35.45
CA ASN A 690 -7.08 -4.21 -34.00
C ASN A 690 -6.80 -5.66 -33.58
N TYR A 691 -6.67 -6.61 -34.53
CA TYR A 691 -6.28 -7.97 -34.23
C TYR A 691 -4.96 -8.02 -33.45
N ARG A 692 -4.92 -8.85 -32.41
CA ARG A 692 -3.74 -9.13 -31.60
C ARG A 692 -3.66 -10.65 -31.37
N PRO A 693 -2.48 -11.28 -31.52
CA PRO A 693 -2.33 -12.69 -31.17
C PRO A 693 -2.42 -12.87 -29.66
N GLN A 694 -3.53 -13.41 -29.16
CA GLN A 694 -3.82 -13.66 -27.75
C GLN A 694 -3.62 -15.16 -27.50
N ILE A 695 -2.53 -15.55 -26.86
CA ILE A 695 -2.08 -16.95 -26.84
C ILE A 695 -2.42 -17.64 -25.52
N LEU A 696 -3.12 -18.78 -25.60
CA LEU A 696 -3.20 -19.80 -24.56
C LEU A 696 -2.13 -20.85 -24.85
N VAL A 697 -1.14 -20.97 -23.96
CA VAL A 697 -0.04 -21.93 -24.09
C VAL A 697 -0.27 -23.10 -23.14
N LEU A 698 -0.36 -24.32 -23.65
CA LEU A 698 -0.42 -25.52 -22.80
C LEU A 698 0.99 -25.94 -22.36
N THR A 699 1.58 -25.16 -21.45
CA THR A 699 2.92 -25.42 -20.90
C THR A 699 2.97 -26.61 -19.95
N GLY A 700 1.84 -26.98 -19.33
CA GLY A 700 1.91 -27.72 -18.07
C GLY A 700 2.53 -26.83 -16.98
N LYS A 701 3.42 -27.37 -16.14
CA LYS A 701 4.22 -26.60 -15.19
C LYS A 701 5.16 -25.65 -15.96
N PRO A 702 5.05 -24.30 -15.85
CA PRO A 702 5.84 -23.39 -16.69
C PRO A 702 7.37 -23.50 -16.57
N SER A 703 7.87 -24.15 -15.52
CA SER A 703 9.30 -24.42 -15.34
C SER A 703 9.83 -25.62 -16.13
N SER A 704 9.00 -26.59 -16.55
CA SER A 704 9.48 -27.69 -17.41
C SER A 704 9.57 -27.22 -18.86
N ARG A 705 8.47 -26.69 -19.40
CA ARG A 705 8.36 -26.24 -20.80
C ARG A 705 8.60 -24.73 -20.97
N SER A 706 9.78 -24.29 -20.51
CA SER A 706 10.19 -22.87 -20.57
C SER A 706 10.41 -22.37 -22.01
N SER A 707 10.89 -23.24 -22.89
CA SER A 707 11.13 -22.97 -24.32
C SER A 707 9.87 -22.48 -25.06
N LEU A 708 8.75 -23.19 -24.86
CA LEU A 708 7.43 -22.91 -25.41
C LEU A 708 6.85 -21.58 -24.90
N LEU A 709 7.08 -21.28 -23.61
CA LEU A 709 6.63 -20.05 -22.98
C LEU A 709 7.43 -18.83 -23.45
N ASP A 710 8.76 -18.95 -23.56
CA ASP A 710 9.63 -17.89 -24.08
C ASP A 710 9.28 -17.58 -25.55
N PHE A 711 9.02 -18.61 -26.36
CA PHE A 711 8.53 -18.46 -27.73
C PHE A 711 7.22 -17.65 -27.79
N ALA A 712 6.21 -18.02 -26.98
CA ALA A 712 4.95 -17.30 -26.89
C ALA A 712 5.11 -15.86 -26.36
N HIS A 713 6.07 -15.64 -25.46
CA HIS A 713 6.40 -14.32 -24.93
C HIS A 713 7.01 -13.41 -26.01
N HIS A 714 7.82 -13.93 -26.94
CA HIS A 714 8.34 -13.11 -28.05
C HIS A 714 7.25 -12.64 -29.01
N ILE A 715 6.23 -13.47 -29.27
CA ILE A 715 5.08 -13.08 -30.09
C ILE A 715 4.26 -11.99 -29.37
N THR A 716 3.78 -12.28 -28.15
CA THR A 716 2.84 -11.43 -27.40
C THR A 716 3.47 -10.16 -26.80
N LYS A 717 4.73 -10.25 -26.38
CA LYS A 717 5.64 -9.21 -25.85
C LYS A 717 4.96 -7.93 -25.34
N ASN A 718 4.34 -8.01 -24.16
CA ASN A 718 3.71 -6.89 -23.44
C ASN A 718 2.56 -6.16 -24.20
N GLN A 719 2.19 -6.60 -25.40
CA GLN A 719 1.19 -5.97 -26.27
C GLN A 719 -0.09 -6.79 -26.41
N SER A 720 -0.01 -8.11 -26.18
CA SER A 720 -1.13 -9.04 -26.23
C SER A 720 -1.28 -9.84 -24.94
N LEU A 721 -2.44 -10.49 -24.79
CA LEU A 721 -2.70 -11.47 -23.74
C LEU A 721 -1.83 -12.73 -23.95
N LEU A 722 -1.23 -13.21 -22.86
CA LEU A 722 -0.53 -14.49 -22.79
C LEU A 722 -1.01 -15.24 -21.53
N VAL A 723 -1.45 -16.48 -21.69
CA VAL A 723 -1.87 -17.34 -20.58
C VAL A 723 -1.14 -18.67 -20.64
N ALA A 724 -0.48 -19.04 -19.55
CA ALA A 724 0.08 -20.37 -19.33
C ALA A 724 -0.99 -21.28 -18.69
N GLY A 725 -1.46 -22.25 -19.45
CA GLY A 725 -2.42 -23.27 -19.05
C GLY A 725 -1.73 -24.52 -18.52
N HIS A 726 -2.15 -24.97 -17.34
CA HIS A 726 -1.71 -26.20 -16.70
C HIS A 726 -2.93 -27.09 -16.41
N VAL A 727 -2.99 -28.25 -17.05
CA VAL A 727 -3.98 -29.29 -16.75
C VAL A 727 -3.31 -30.33 -15.86
N ILE A 728 -3.97 -30.70 -14.77
CA ILE A 728 -3.51 -31.69 -13.79
C ILE A 728 -4.61 -32.75 -13.66
N GLU A 729 -4.30 -34.00 -13.96
CA GLU A 729 -5.32 -35.07 -14.01
C GLU A 729 -5.87 -35.41 -12.61
N THR A 730 -5.04 -35.27 -11.57
CA THR A 730 -5.45 -35.46 -10.17
C THR A 730 -6.11 -34.20 -9.59
N ALA A 731 -7.21 -34.37 -8.85
CA ALA A 731 -7.85 -33.30 -8.10
C ALA A 731 -6.95 -32.80 -6.95
N LEU A 732 -6.86 -31.47 -6.76
CA LEU A 732 -5.99 -30.85 -5.77
C LEU A 732 -6.79 -30.14 -4.67
N ALA A 733 -6.31 -30.26 -3.42
CA ALA A 733 -6.81 -29.43 -2.33
C ALA A 733 -6.61 -27.94 -2.65
N HIS A 734 -7.63 -27.11 -2.37
CA HIS A 734 -7.62 -25.67 -2.68
C HIS A 734 -6.38 -24.93 -2.16
N LYS A 735 -5.87 -25.29 -0.97
CA LYS A 735 -4.65 -24.72 -0.39
C LYS A 735 -3.41 -25.00 -1.26
N THR A 736 -3.29 -26.22 -1.78
CA THR A 736 -2.23 -26.64 -2.71
C THR A 736 -2.36 -25.92 -4.05
N LYS A 737 -3.57 -25.85 -4.61
CA LYS A 737 -3.86 -25.13 -5.87
C LYS A 737 -3.50 -23.65 -5.78
N SER A 738 -3.89 -22.97 -4.69
CA SER A 738 -3.58 -21.56 -4.44
C SER A 738 -2.08 -21.32 -4.20
N SER A 739 -1.41 -22.21 -3.46
CA SER A 739 0.05 -22.17 -3.27
C SER A 739 0.81 -22.35 -4.58
N LEU A 740 0.42 -23.33 -5.41
CA LEU A 740 0.99 -23.57 -6.72
C LEU A 740 0.82 -22.35 -7.64
N ALA A 741 -0.39 -21.79 -7.73
CA ALA A 741 -0.65 -20.60 -8.53
C ALA A 741 0.19 -19.39 -8.08
N SER A 742 0.36 -19.20 -6.77
CA SER A 742 1.18 -18.13 -6.21
C SER A 742 2.67 -18.31 -6.55
N ARG A 743 3.22 -19.51 -6.33
CA ARG A 743 4.62 -19.86 -6.66
C ARG A 743 4.91 -19.69 -8.16
N THR A 744 4.03 -20.19 -9.02
CA THR A 744 4.20 -20.07 -10.47
C THR A 744 4.08 -18.62 -10.94
N THR A 745 3.16 -17.84 -10.38
CA THR A 745 3.05 -16.39 -10.68
C THR A 745 4.28 -15.63 -10.23
N GLN A 746 4.92 -16.01 -9.12
CA GLN A 746 6.19 -15.44 -8.69
C GLN A 746 7.31 -15.79 -9.67
N TRP A 747 7.47 -17.07 -10.04
CA TRP A 747 8.46 -17.51 -11.03
C TRP A 747 8.32 -16.78 -12.38
N LEU A 748 7.09 -16.54 -12.85
CA LEU A 748 6.84 -15.75 -14.06
C LEU A 748 7.34 -14.29 -13.92
N ARG A 749 7.14 -13.66 -12.76
CA ARG A 749 7.62 -12.29 -12.48
C ARG A 749 9.14 -12.24 -12.40
N ASP A 750 9.77 -13.22 -11.75
CA ASP A 750 11.22 -13.31 -11.58
C ASP A 750 11.92 -13.45 -12.95
N ASN A 751 11.36 -14.26 -13.84
CA ASN A 751 11.79 -14.40 -15.24
C ASN A 751 11.32 -13.26 -16.17
N LYS A 752 10.61 -12.25 -15.64
CA LYS A 752 10.08 -11.07 -16.36
C LYS A 752 9.07 -11.39 -17.47
N ILE A 753 8.47 -12.59 -17.44
CA ILE A 753 7.46 -13.04 -18.40
C ILE A 753 6.09 -12.50 -17.96
N LYS A 754 5.50 -11.62 -18.77
CA LYS A 754 4.13 -11.12 -18.53
C LYS A 754 3.09 -12.10 -19.06
N ALA A 755 2.84 -13.15 -18.28
CA ALA A 755 1.78 -14.12 -18.53
C ALA A 755 0.85 -14.23 -17.31
N PHE A 756 -0.41 -14.59 -17.56
CA PHE A 756 -1.30 -15.10 -16.51
C PHE A 756 -1.12 -16.62 -16.40
N TYR A 757 -1.35 -17.17 -15.20
CA TYR A 757 -1.31 -18.62 -14.97
C TYR A 757 -2.72 -19.14 -14.67
N SER A 758 -3.16 -20.17 -15.40
CA SER A 758 -4.44 -20.84 -15.19
C SER A 758 -4.21 -22.32 -14.95
N VAL A 759 -4.87 -22.89 -13.93
CA VAL A 759 -4.73 -24.29 -13.55
C VAL A 759 -6.09 -24.96 -13.37
N ILE A 760 -6.30 -26.05 -14.10
CA ILE A 760 -7.45 -26.95 -13.99
C ILE A 760 -6.94 -28.29 -13.46
N ASP A 761 -7.70 -28.88 -12.54
CA ASP A 761 -7.36 -30.09 -11.80
C ASP A 761 -8.54 -31.08 -11.78
N GLY A 762 -8.25 -32.38 -11.75
CA GLY A 762 -9.27 -33.44 -11.66
C GLY A 762 -10.01 -33.75 -12.96
N MET A 763 -9.40 -33.47 -14.12
CA MET A 763 -10.00 -33.71 -15.45
C MET A 763 -8.96 -34.32 -16.40
N SER A 764 -9.43 -35.06 -17.42
CA SER A 764 -8.59 -35.55 -18.52
C SER A 764 -7.82 -34.41 -19.21
N PHE A 765 -6.68 -34.70 -19.84
CA PHE A 765 -5.97 -33.68 -20.63
C PHE A 765 -6.89 -33.02 -21.68
N GLN A 766 -7.70 -33.83 -22.37
CA GLN A 766 -8.62 -33.34 -23.39
C GLN A 766 -9.66 -32.38 -22.82
N ASP A 767 -10.35 -32.73 -21.74
CA ASP A 767 -11.44 -31.92 -21.21
C ASP A 767 -10.93 -30.74 -20.38
N GLY A 768 -9.80 -30.88 -19.69
CA GLY A 768 -9.09 -29.75 -19.08
C GLY A 768 -8.64 -28.71 -20.10
N ALA A 769 -8.07 -29.14 -21.24
CA ALA A 769 -7.74 -28.23 -22.35
C ALA A 769 -8.98 -27.59 -22.97
N THR A 770 -10.08 -28.36 -23.12
CA THR A 770 -11.39 -27.87 -23.59
C THR A 770 -11.91 -26.76 -22.68
N SER A 771 -11.91 -26.98 -21.36
CA SER A 771 -12.35 -26.01 -20.37
C SER A 771 -11.44 -24.78 -20.31
N LEU A 772 -10.13 -24.93 -20.48
CA LEU A 772 -9.21 -23.79 -20.62
C LEU A 772 -9.52 -22.94 -21.85
N MET A 773 -9.82 -23.54 -23.00
CA MET A 773 -10.18 -22.79 -24.21
C MET A 773 -11.49 -22.00 -24.06
N GLN A 774 -12.48 -22.56 -23.37
CA GLN A 774 -13.80 -21.93 -23.21
C GLN A 774 -13.86 -20.90 -22.08
N ALA A 775 -13.21 -21.16 -20.95
CA ALA A 775 -13.35 -20.36 -19.73
C ALA A 775 -12.20 -19.38 -19.47
N CYS A 776 -11.14 -19.38 -20.29
CA CYS A 776 -10.02 -18.47 -20.09
C CYS A 776 -10.26 -17.09 -20.70
N GLY A 777 -10.10 -16.05 -19.88
CA GLY A 777 -10.19 -14.65 -20.30
C GLY A 777 -11.31 -13.88 -19.60
N LEU A 778 -11.53 -12.64 -20.03
CA LEU A 778 -12.63 -11.79 -19.56
C LEU A 778 -13.10 -10.86 -20.69
N GLY A 779 -14.37 -10.97 -21.10
CA GLY A 779 -14.88 -10.25 -22.27
C GLY A 779 -14.03 -10.51 -23.52
N LYS A 780 -13.67 -9.45 -24.24
CA LYS A 780 -12.77 -9.50 -25.42
C LYS A 780 -11.30 -9.79 -25.09
N MET A 781 -10.90 -9.82 -23.81
CA MET A 781 -9.58 -10.29 -23.38
C MET A 781 -9.59 -11.82 -23.18
N ARG A 782 -9.80 -12.57 -24.27
CA ARG A 782 -9.78 -14.04 -24.33
C ARG A 782 -8.71 -14.55 -25.29
N PRO A 783 -8.17 -15.77 -25.13
CA PRO A 783 -7.25 -16.35 -26.12
C PRO A 783 -7.92 -16.57 -27.48
N ASN A 784 -7.17 -16.37 -28.56
CA ASN A 784 -7.58 -16.64 -29.94
C ASN A 784 -6.61 -17.60 -30.68
N ILE A 785 -5.46 -17.91 -30.07
CA ILE A 785 -4.50 -18.92 -30.54
C ILE A 785 -4.23 -19.90 -29.41
N LEU A 786 -4.40 -21.20 -29.68
CA LEU A 786 -3.92 -22.30 -28.86
C LEU A 786 -2.49 -22.67 -29.30
N LEU A 787 -1.51 -22.53 -28.42
CA LEU A 787 -0.14 -22.98 -28.65
C LEU A 787 0.15 -24.24 -27.81
N MET A 788 0.60 -25.30 -28.47
CA MET A 788 1.00 -26.55 -27.83
C MET A 788 2.42 -26.96 -28.24
N GLY A 789 3.11 -27.70 -27.38
CA GLY A 789 4.30 -28.43 -27.78
C GLY A 789 3.94 -29.63 -28.67
N TYR A 790 4.81 -29.98 -29.61
CA TYR A 790 4.67 -31.19 -30.41
C TYR A 790 4.94 -32.43 -29.54
N LYS A 791 4.01 -33.39 -29.54
CA LYS A 791 4.15 -34.63 -28.78
C LYS A 791 5.13 -35.58 -29.48
N GLN A 792 6.38 -35.66 -29.00
CA GLN A 792 7.43 -36.50 -29.60
C GLN A 792 7.29 -37.98 -29.25
N ASP A 793 6.83 -38.30 -28.04
CA ASP A 793 6.61 -39.67 -27.54
C ASP A 793 5.34 -40.33 -28.11
N TRP A 794 4.81 -39.82 -29.24
CA TRP A 794 3.51 -40.23 -29.79
C TRP A 794 3.44 -41.70 -30.20
N ALA A 795 4.57 -42.30 -30.58
CA ALA A 795 4.67 -43.73 -30.90
C ALA A 795 4.69 -44.61 -29.64
N THR A 796 5.35 -44.16 -28.57
CA THR A 796 5.59 -44.93 -27.33
C THR A 796 4.54 -44.70 -26.24
N CYS A 797 3.73 -43.64 -26.35
CA CYS A 797 2.76 -43.27 -25.32
C CYS A 797 1.49 -44.15 -25.33
N PRO A 798 0.72 -44.20 -24.23
CA PRO A 798 -0.60 -44.81 -24.22
C PRO A 798 -1.49 -44.24 -25.34
N ARG A 799 -2.15 -45.11 -26.11
CA ARG A 799 -2.94 -44.73 -27.30
C ARG A 799 -4.08 -43.74 -26.98
N GLU A 800 -4.60 -43.77 -25.76
CA GLU A 800 -5.59 -42.81 -25.26
C GLU A 800 -5.02 -41.37 -25.24
N ASN A 801 -3.78 -41.17 -24.79
CA ASN A 801 -3.14 -39.86 -24.73
C ASN A 801 -2.87 -39.28 -26.12
N LEU A 802 -2.58 -40.15 -27.10
CA LEU A 802 -2.45 -39.78 -28.51
C LEU A 802 -3.79 -39.26 -29.07
N LEU A 803 -4.88 -39.99 -28.79
CA LEU A 803 -6.23 -39.62 -29.20
C LEU A 803 -6.70 -38.32 -28.52
N MET A 804 -6.44 -38.14 -27.22
CA MET A 804 -6.71 -36.88 -26.51
C MET A 804 -6.00 -35.70 -27.16
N TYR A 805 -4.71 -35.82 -27.50
CA TYR A 805 -3.92 -34.76 -28.15
C TYR A 805 -4.51 -34.39 -29.54
N PHE A 806 -4.87 -35.39 -30.34
CA PHE A 806 -5.54 -35.18 -31.63
C PHE A 806 -6.91 -34.50 -31.48
N ASN A 807 -7.70 -34.94 -30.52
CA ASN A 807 -9.02 -34.40 -30.24
C ASN A 807 -8.98 -32.96 -29.71
N VAL A 808 -7.93 -32.55 -28.96
CA VAL A 808 -7.74 -31.16 -28.54
C VAL A 808 -7.54 -30.24 -29.75
N MET A 809 -6.77 -30.65 -30.76
CA MET A 809 -6.61 -29.88 -32.00
C MET A 809 -7.93 -29.70 -32.75
N HIS A 810 -8.73 -30.78 -32.87
CA HIS A 810 -10.07 -30.69 -33.46
C HIS A 810 -11.01 -29.78 -32.65
N LYS A 811 -11.08 -29.97 -31.32
CA LYS A 811 -11.91 -29.14 -30.43
C LYS A 811 -11.53 -27.65 -30.49
N ALA A 812 -10.27 -27.30 -30.73
CA ALA A 812 -9.85 -25.90 -30.92
C ALA A 812 -10.44 -25.28 -32.20
N PHE A 813 -10.42 -26.01 -33.32
CA PHE A 813 -11.08 -25.56 -34.56
C PHE A 813 -12.60 -25.52 -34.45
N ASP A 814 -13.21 -26.49 -33.74
CA ASP A 814 -14.65 -26.50 -33.43
C ASP A 814 -15.06 -25.25 -32.61
N MET A 815 -14.12 -24.58 -31.93
CA MET A 815 -14.30 -23.31 -31.20
C MET A 815 -13.83 -22.06 -31.96
N HIS A 816 -13.45 -22.17 -33.24
CA HIS A 816 -12.85 -21.10 -34.04
C HIS A 816 -11.56 -20.49 -33.44
N ILE A 817 -10.78 -21.28 -32.70
CA ILE A 817 -9.46 -20.91 -32.18
C ILE A 817 -8.39 -21.38 -33.18
N ALA A 818 -7.40 -20.53 -33.44
CA ALA A 818 -6.26 -20.90 -34.29
C ALA A 818 -5.31 -21.85 -33.54
N VAL A 819 -4.73 -22.84 -34.21
CA VAL A 819 -3.81 -23.82 -33.58
C VAL A 819 -2.38 -23.57 -34.04
N ALA A 820 -1.45 -23.58 -33.10
CA ALA A 820 -0.02 -23.56 -33.34
C ALA A 820 0.66 -24.72 -32.59
N LEU A 821 1.50 -25.50 -33.27
CA LEU A 821 2.32 -26.56 -32.68
C LEU A 821 3.80 -26.20 -32.83
N LEU A 822 4.55 -26.17 -31.74
CA LEU A 822 6.00 -25.96 -31.75
C LEU A 822 6.74 -27.29 -31.54
N ARG A 823 7.59 -27.67 -32.49
CA ARG A 823 8.57 -28.76 -32.36
C ARG A 823 9.97 -28.17 -32.21
N ILE A 824 10.74 -28.72 -31.26
CA ILE A 824 12.17 -28.47 -31.07
C ILE A 824 12.92 -29.78 -31.44
N SER A 825 14.19 -29.67 -31.84
CA SER A 825 14.96 -30.80 -32.42
C SER A 825 15.05 -31.99 -31.46
N GLU A 826 15.31 -31.73 -30.18
CA GLU A 826 15.12 -32.68 -29.08
C GLU A 826 13.98 -32.15 -28.19
N GLY A 827 13.17 -33.07 -27.64
CA GLY A 827 11.92 -32.70 -26.97
C GLY A 827 12.12 -31.96 -25.66
N ASP A 828 11.12 -31.14 -25.28
CA ASP A 828 10.88 -30.75 -23.89
C ASP A 828 10.58 -32.05 -23.09
N HIS A 829 11.62 -32.71 -22.57
CA HIS A 829 11.49 -33.89 -21.73
C HIS A 829 10.86 -33.47 -20.39
N ASP A 830 9.76 -34.13 -19.98
CA ASP A 830 9.14 -33.88 -18.67
C ASP A 830 9.90 -34.53 -17.50
N GLU A 831 10.91 -35.36 -17.78
CA GLU A 831 11.67 -36.09 -16.77
C GLU A 831 12.97 -35.40 -16.37
N THR A 832 13.20 -35.32 -15.06
CA THR A 832 14.49 -35.02 -14.40
C THR A 832 15.08 -33.60 -14.56
N ILE A 833 14.29 -32.61 -14.16
CA ILE A 833 14.79 -31.71 -13.10
C ILE A 833 13.95 -31.97 -11.84
N GLU A 834 14.19 -33.13 -11.21
CA GLU A 834 13.94 -33.22 -9.77
C GLU A 834 14.86 -32.17 -9.13
N ASP A 835 14.33 -31.33 -8.22
CA ASP A 835 15.19 -30.45 -7.43
C ASP A 835 16.22 -31.32 -6.69
N ASP A 836 17.52 -30.99 -6.78
CA ASP A 836 18.67 -31.65 -6.11
C ASP A 836 18.62 -31.61 -4.56
N ASN A 837 17.43 -31.37 -4.00
CA ASN A 837 17.08 -31.51 -2.58
C ASN A 837 16.30 -32.82 -2.29
N GLN A 838 16.03 -33.69 -3.28
CA GLN A 838 15.20 -34.90 -3.06
C GLN A 838 15.95 -36.20 -2.73
N ASP A 839 17.29 -36.26 -2.85
CA ASP A 839 18.06 -37.42 -2.38
C ASP A 839 18.10 -37.55 -0.83
N GLY A 840 17.62 -36.54 -0.11
CA GLY A 840 17.28 -36.66 1.31
C GLY A 840 15.99 -37.45 1.59
N GLN A 841 15.13 -37.71 0.60
CA GLN A 841 13.78 -38.25 0.82
C GLN A 841 13.56 -39.70 0.35
N LYS A 842 14.37 -40.24 -0.57
CA LYS A 842 14.19 -41.63 -1.05
C LYS A 842 14.55 -42.71 0.00
N LYS A 843 15.26 -42.36 1.10
CA LYS A 843 15.39 -43.23 2.30
C LYS A 843 14.21 -43.14 3.30
N ALA A 844 13.27 -42.22 3.13
CA ALA A 844 12.19 -41.97 4.08
C ALA A 844 10.83 -42.64 3.72
N ARG A 845 10.76 -43.39 2.60
CA ARG A 845 9.49 -43.97 2.10
C ARG A 845 9.25 -45.44 2.47
N ALA A 846 10.10 -46.02 3.34
CA ALA A 846 9.99 -47.41 3.79
C ALA A 846 9.97 -47.53 5.33
N ARG A 847 9.05 -46.81 5.98
CA ARG A 847 8.47 -47.03 7.34
C ARG A 847 7.53 -45.87 7.69
N LEU A 848 6.27 -45.99 7.31
CA LEU A 848 5.20 -45.20 7.92
C LEU A 848 4.51 -46.08 8.98
N PRO A 849 4.80 -45.92 10.28
CA PRO A 849 3.92 -46.43 11.32
C PRO A 849 2.62 -45.60 11.35
N PRO A 850 1.49 -46.18 11.80
CA PRO A 850 0.20 -45.48 11.83
C PRO A 850 0.17 -44.36 12.88
N ASN A 851 -0.72 -43.39 12.65
CA ASN A 851 -1.03 -42.21 13.47
C ASN A 851 -0.73 -42.33 14.97
N GLN A 852 0.12 -41.44 15.50
CA GLN A 852 0.03 -40.98 16.89
C GLN A 852 0.22 -39.46 17.01
N SER A 853 -0.80 -38.84 17.62
CA SER A 853 -0.83 -37.58 18.37
C SER A 853 0.06 -36.39 17.96
N PHE A 854 -0.64 -35.34 17.53
CA PHE A 854 -0.28 -33.93 17.60
C PHE A 854 0.16 -33.47 19.01
N THR A 855 1.45 -33.16 19.23
CA THR A 855 1.96 -32.21 20.25
C THR A 855 3.49 -32.10 20.19
N GLN A 856 4.03 -31.18 19.38
CA GLN A 856 5.36 -30.53 19.52
C GLN A 856 5.72 -29.71 18.26
N LEU A 857 4.98 -28.63 17.97
CA LEU A 857 5.43 -27.62 17.00
C LEU A 857 4.99 -26.20 17.36
N SER A 858 5.03 -25.88 18.66
CA SER A 858 4.84 -24.54 19.23
C SER A 858 6.17 -23.91 19.68
N GLN A 859 7.26 -24.16 18.93
CA GLN A 859 8.60 -23.61 19.25
C GLN A 859 9.56 -23.56 18.04
N ALA A 860 9.12 -22.99 16.90
CA ALA A 860 9.98 -22.84 15.71
C ALA A 860 9.60 -21.64 14.81
N SER A 861 9.59 -20.41 15.35
CA SER A 861 9.47 -19.19 14.54
C SER A 861 10.04 -17.94 15.22
N SER A 862 11.23 -18.05 15.82
CA SER A 862 11.97 -16.91 16.37
C SER A 862 13.49 -17.15 16.37
N VAL A 863 14.11 -17.19 15.19
CA VAL A 863 15.52 -16.78 15.05
C VAL A 863 15.73 -16.13 13.70
N SER A 864 16.00 -14.83 13.73
CA SER A 864 16.69 -14.12 12.67
C SER A 864 18.09 -13.80 13.19
N ASP A 865 19.12 -14.42 12.62
CA ASP A 865 20.49 -13.95 12.77
C ASP A 865 21.21 -14.03 11.42
N VAL A 866 21.45 -12.85 10.84
CA VAL A 866 22.46 -12.63 9.81
C VAL A 866 23.51 -11.75 10.46
N SER A 867 24.69 -12.31 10.69
CA SER A 867 25.80 -11.59 11.31
C SER A 867 26.38 -10.54 10.35
N MET A 868 26.57 -9.33 10.87
CA MET A 868 27.19 -8.21 10.15
C MET A 868 28.73 -8.31 10.21
N PRO A 869 29.45 -7.91 9.16
CA PRO A 869 30.91 -7.81 9.19
C PRO A 869 31.39 -6.46 9.74
N GLY A 870 32.40 -6.48 10.60
CA GLY A 870 33.14 -5.31 11.10
C GLY A 870 34.58 -5.68 11.44
N SER A 871 35.53 -5.09 10.72
CA SER A 871 36.99 -5.26 10.85
C SER A 871 37.61 -4.32 11.91
N PRO A 872 38.91 -4.41 12.23
CA PRO A 872 39.80 -5.56 12.47
C PRO A 872 40.61 -5.40 13.80
N THR A 873 41.82 -5.98 13.88
CA THR A 873 42.89 -5.76 14.91
C THR A 873 42.85 -6.72 16.15
N PRO A 874 43.95 -6.91 16.94
CA PRO A 874 44.68 -8.18 16.82
C PRO A 874 45.22 -8.81 18.14
N ARG A 875 45.91 -9.96 17.99
CA ARG A 875 47.02 -10.48 18.85
C ARG A 875 46.75 -10.95 20.29
N ARG A 876 47.37 -12.12 20.58
CA ARG A 876 47.80 -12.66 21.91
C ARG A 876 46.65 -13.04 22.87
N GLY A 877 46.77 -14.09 23.69
CA GLY A 877 47.82 -15.09 23.88
C GLY A 877 47.76 -15.72 25.29
N ALA A 878 48.47 -16.85 25.49
CA ALA A 878 48.61 -17.63 26.75
C ALA A 878 47.35 -18.46 27.17
N SER A 879 47.38 -19.80 27.14
CA SER A 879 48.00 -20.79 28.09
C SER A 879 47.00 -21.25 29.17
N LYS A 880 46.94 -22.49 29.68
CA LYS A 880 47.91 -23.62 29.80
C LYS A 880 47.05 -24.89 30.11
N ILE A 881 47.38 -26.13 29.70
CA ILE A 881 48.04 -27.23 30.45
C ILE A 881 48.01 -28.43 29.45
N ILE A 882 49.11 -28.83 28.80
CA ILE A 882 50.08 -29.89 29.18
C ILE A 882 49.46 -31.29 29.39
N ASN A 883 49.66 -32.22 28.44
CA ASN A 883 50.55 -33.37 28.68
C ASN A 883 51.13 -34.01 27.39
N GLU A 884 52.46 -33.98 27.31
CA GLU A 884 53.42 -34.88 26.61
C GLU A 884 53.35 -35.15 25.08
N SER A 885 54.50 -35.61 24.55
CA SER A 885 54.95 -35.69 23.15
C SER A 885 55.77 -37.01 22.98
N PRO A 886 56.65 -37.25 21.99
CA PRO A 886 56.92 -36.58 20.70
C PRO A 886 57.09 -37.54 19.48
N ASN A 887 57.09 -36.96 18.27
CA ASN A 887 58.04 -37.18 17.14
C ASN A 887 57.35 -36.92 15.79
N ALA A 888 57.98 -36.42 14.71
CA ALA A 888 59.11 -35.53 14.45
C ALA A 888 59.52 -35.78 12.98
N ASN A 889 59.59 -34.72 12.17
CA ASN A 889 60.37 -34.60 10.92
C ASN A 889 59.95 -35.49 9.72
N ASN A 890 60.10 -35.09 8.44
CA ASN A 890 60.46 -33.78 7.86
C ASN A 890 60.12 -33.74 6.34
N ASN A 891 60.30 -32.55 5.74
CA ASN A 891 60.39 -32.27 4.29
C ASN A 891 59.06 -32.18 3.49
N ALA A 892 58.87 -31.20 2.57
CA ALA A 892 59.60 -29.95 2.36
C ALA A 892 58.74 -28.90 1.61
N ASN A 893 58.82 -27.66 2.09
CA ASN A 893 58.77 -26.37 1.37
C ASN A 893 57.98 -26.17 0.07
N ASN A 894 57.06 -25.20 0.17
CA ASN A 894 56.88 -24.03 -0.71
C ASN A 894 56.22 -24.18 -2.10
N SER A 895 54.97 -23.73 -2.14
CA SER A 895 54.44 -22.61 -2.97
C SER A 895 55.42 -21.85 -3.90
N PRO A 896 54.94 -21.24 -5.03
CA PRO A 896 53.68 -20.48 -5.05
C PRO A 896 52.80 -20.60 -6.31
N ALA A 897 51.63 -19.96 -6.24
CA ALA A 897 50.75 -19.72 -7.37
C ALA A 897 51.23 -18.55 -8.24
N ASN A 898 51.08 -18.67 -9.57
CA ASN A 898 50.27 -17.72 -10.37
C ASN A 898 50.14 -18.11 -11.86
N ARG A 899 48.93 -17.93 -12.39
CA ARG A 899 48.62 -17.16 -13.62
C ARG A 899 49.73 -17.04 -14.69
N ILE A 900 49.46 -17.47 -15.94
CA ILE A 900 49.37 -16.59 -17.15
C ILE A 900 49.18 -17.40 -18.47
N THR A 901 48.34 -16.80 -19.32
CA THR A 901 47.99 -16.95 -20.75
C THR A 901 48.74 -17.88 -21.74
N THR A 902 47.93 -18.44 -22.66
CA THR A 902 48.10 -18.52 -24.14
C THR A 902 49.26 -19.27 -24.82
N ALA A 903 48.85 -19.99 -25.88
CA ALA A 903 49.49 -20.15 -27.19
C ALA A 903 50.30 -21.43 -27.52
N ALA A 904 49.82 -22.07 -28.60
CA ALA A 904 50.59 -22.63 -29.73
C ALA A 904 51.49 -23.88 -29.55
N ALA A 905 50.93 -24.99 -30.06
CA ALA A 905 51.48 -25.79 -31.18
C ALA A 905 52.61 -26.83 -30.97
N ALA A 906 52.62 -27.77 -31.93
CA ALA A 906 53.63 -28.79 -32.25
C ALA A 906 53.72 -30.07 -31.39
N ALA A 907 53.25 -31.18 -31.99
CA ALA A 907 53.70 -32.56 -31.77
C ALA A 907 55.05 -32.80 -32.54
N PRO A 908 55.65 -34.02 -32.68
CA PRO A 908 55.16 -35.36 -32.33
C PRO A 908 56.19 -36.42 -31.80
N GLY A 909 55.67 -37.58 -31.39
CA GLY A 909 56.34 -38.90 -31.52
C GLY A 909 57.34 -39.34 -30.42
N VAL A 910 57.72 -40.62 -30.27
CA VAL A 910 57.21 -41.95 -30.74
C VAL A 910 57.76 -43.03 -29.78
N GLY A 911 56.95 -44.04 -29.43
CA GLY A 911 57.39 -45.37 -28.94
C GLY A 911 57.89 -45.48 -27.48
N GLY A 912 57.76 -46.62 -26.78
CA GLY A 912 57.04 -47.86 -27.12
C GLY A 912 57.40 -49.04 -26.19
N GLY A 913 56.44 -49.94 -25.93
CA GLY A 913 56.63 -51.24 -25.23
C GLY A 913 56.48 -51.18 -23.70
N ALA A 914 55.49 -51.83 -23.07
CA ALA A 914 55.28 -53.29 -22.90
C ALA A 914 56.14 -53.88 -21.74
N ALA A 915 55.62 -54.70 -20.80
CA ALA A 915 54.23 -55.13 -20.61
C ALA A 915 53.93 -55.73 -19.20
N THR A 916 52.62 -55.89 -18.90
CA THR A 916 51.96 -56.96 -18.10
C THR A 916 52.20 -57.08 -16.57
N ALA A 917 51.25 -57.58 -15.76
CA ALA A 917 49.83 -57.94 -16.00
C ALA A 917 48.94 -57.90 -14.72
N ALA A 918 47.62 -57.89 -14.96
CA ALA A 918 46.56 -58.53 -14.16
C ALA A 918 46.22 -58.01 -12.74
N ALA A 919 45.42 -56.95 -12.66
CA ALA A 919 44.34 -56.80 -11.66
C ALA A 919 43.31 -55.71 -12.05
N SER A 920 42.77 -55.74 -13.27
CA SER A 920 41.83 -54.71 -13.77
C SER A 920 40.74 -55.32 -14.66
N SER A 921 39.58 -55.65 -14.09
CA SER A 921 38.44 -56.20 -14.85
C SER A 921 37.06 -55.82 -14.27
N ASN A 922 36.95 -54.72 -13.51
CA ASN A 922 35.67 -54.28 -12.92
C ASN A 922 35.51 -52.74 -12.77
N VAL A 923 36.37 -51.93 -13.41
CA VAL A 923 36.33 -50.45 -13.27
C VAL A 923 35.97 -49.72 -14.58
N GLU A 924 36.11 -50.37 -15.75
CA GLU A 924 35.96 -49.70 -17.05
C GLU A 924 34.51 -49.64 -17.57
N ALA A 925 33.56 -50.36 -16.96
CA ALA A 925 32.14 -50.31 -17.34
C ALA A 925 31.45 -48.98 -16.96
N ASN A 926 31.85 -48.33 -15.86
CA ASN A 926 31.18 -47.11 -15.36
C ASN A 926 31.69 -45.80 -16.01
N ASN A 927 32.93 -45.75 -16.49
CA ASN A 927 33.51 -44.52 -17.03
C ASN A 927 33.06 -44.19 -18.47
N GLN A 928 32.57 -45.17 -19.24
CA GLN A 928 32.02 -44.92 -20.57
C GLN A 928 30.60 -44.32 -20.52
N GLN A 929 29.80 -44.69 -19.51
CA GLN A 929 28.43 -44.16 -19.36
C GLN A 929 28.40 -42.71 -18.84
N GLN A 930 29.32 -42.33 -17.93
CA GLN A 930 29.34 -40.97 -17.37
C GLN A 930 29.83 -39.88 -18.34
N GLN A 931 30.65 -40.21 -19.35
CA GLN A 931 31.09 -39.21 -20.33
C GLN A 931 30.04 -38.93 -21.43
N GLN A 932 29.17 -39.89 -21.77
CA GLN A 932 28.07 -39.63 -22.71
C GLN A 932 26.94 -38.78 -22.11
N GLN A 933 26.60 -38.96 -20.83
CA GLN A 933 25.53 -38.19 -20.17
C GLN A 933 25.85 -36.70 -19.98
N GLN A 934 27.12 -36.30 -19.83
CA GLN A 934 27.52 -34.90 -19.68
C GLN A 934 27.59 -34.09 -20.99
N GLY A 935 27.59 -34.76 -22.14
CA GLY A 935 27.42 -34.11 -23.45
C GLY A 935 25.96 -33.74 -23.69
N LEU A 936 25.10 -34.76 -23.65
CA LEU A 936 23.66 -34.66 -23.93
C LEU A 936 22.95 -33.59 -23.08
N THR A 937 23.28 -33.49 -21.79
CA THR A 937 22.72 -32.48 -20.88
C THR A 937 23.08 -31.04 -21.26
N LYS A 938 24.25 -30.76 -21.83
CA LYS A 938 24.64 -29.40 -22.25
C LYS A 938 23.90 -28.94 -23.49
N ASP A 939 23.63 -29.85 -24.42
CA ASP A 939 22.90 -29.54 -25.65
C ASP A 939 21.41 -29.35 -25.37
N ILE A 940 20.82 -30.16 -24.49
CA ILE A 940 19.46 -29.94 -23.96
C ILE A 940 19.34 -28.57 -23.27
N LEU A 941 20.27 -28.20 -22.37
CA LEU A 941 20.27 -26.87 -21.72
C LEU A 941 20.47 -25.72 -22.72
N ASN A 942 21.23 -25.94 -23.80
CA ASN A 942 21.37 -24.97 -24.88
C ASN A 942 20.10 -24.82 -25.72
N GLN A 943 19.33 -25.89 -25.91
CA GLN A 943 18.03 -25.88 -26.59
C GLN A 943 16.91 -25.26 -25.74
N LEU A 944 16.84 -25.58 -24.44
CA LEU A 944 15.90 -24.93 -23.51
C LEU A 944 16.11 -23.40 -23.46
N SER A 945 17.36 -22.95 -23.55
CA SER A 945 17.72 -21.52 -23.61
C SER A 945 17.74 -20.92 -25.04
N PHE A 946 17.32 -21.65 -26.07
CA PHE A 946 17.37 -21.22 -27.47
C PHE A 946 16.58 -19.94 -27.74
N PHE A 947 15.32 -19.89 -27.32
CA PHE A 947 14.47 -18.71 -27.49
C PHE A 947 14.86 -17.55 -26.57
N HIS A 948 15.53 -17.84 -25.45
CA HIS A 948 16.04 -16.82 -24.54
C HIS A 948 17.22 -16.04 -25.13
N LYS A 949 18.15 -16.75 -25.77
CA LYS A 949 19.35 -16.18 -26.40
C LYS A 949 18.99 -15.32 -27.61
N LYS A 950 19.80 -14.29 -27.89
CA LYS A 950 19.69 -13.52 -29.14
C LYS A 950 20.20 -14.39 -30.30
N GLN A 951 19.40 -14.53 -31.34
CA GLN A 951 19.76 -15.33 -32.51
C GLN A 951 20.88 -14.64 -33.32
N LYS A 952 21.72 -15.46 -33.95
CA LYS A 952 22.74 -14.99 -34.90
C LYS A 952 22.06 -14.54 -36.21
N LYS A 953 22.84 -14.01 -37.16
CA LYS A 953 22.32 -13.80 -38.54
C LYS A 953 21.85 -15.14 -39.11
N GLY A 954 20.69 -15.16 -39.74
CA GLY A 954 20.07 -16.36 -40.33
C GLY A 954 18.72 -16.05 -40.97
N THR A 955 17.89 -17.07 -41.21
CA THR A 955 16.56 -16.90 -41.85
C THR A 955 15.42 -17.45 -41.01
N ILE A 956 14.24 -16.85 -41.20
CA ILE A 956 12.94 -17.41 -40.80
C ILE A 956 12.24 -17.78 -42.11
N ASP A 957 11.94 -19.06 -42.28
CA ASP A 957 11.38 -19.60 -43.51
C ASP A 957 9.87 -19.83 -43.33
N VAL A 958 9.05 -19.20 -44.17
CA VAL A 958 7.59 -19.26 -44.09
C VAL A 958 7.02 -20.02 -45.28
N TRP A 959 6.52 -21.23 -45.03
CA TRP A 959 5.87 -22.09 -46.02
C TRP A 959 4.35 -21.88 -45.98
N TRP A 960 3.89 -20.94 -46.81
CA TRP A 960 2.47 -20.61 -46.94
C TRP A 960 1.81 -21.53 -47.98
N LEU A 961 1.23 -22.64 -47.50
CA LEU A 961 0.71 -23.71 -48.35
C LEU A 961 -0.78 -23.57 -48.71
N TYR A 962 -1.53 -22.91 -47.84
CA TYR A 962 -2.97 -22.68 -47.95
C TYR A 962 -3.31 -21.34 -47.29
N ASP A 963 -4.33 -20.65 -47.78
CA ASP A 963 -4.87 -19.48 -47.10
C ASP A 963 -5.48 -19.88 -45.74
N ASP A 964 -4.93 -19.29 -44.68
CA ASP A 964 -5.34 -19.48 -43.29
C ASP A 964 -5.76 -18.14 -42.64
N GLY A 965 -6.12 -17.14 -43.46
CA GLY A 965 -6.45 -15.78 -43.01
C GLY A 965 -5.23 -14.87 -42.82
N GLY A 966 -4.02 -15.37 -43.12
CA GLY A 966 -2.76 -14.64 -43.03
C GLY A 966 -2.00 -14.81 -41.72
N LEU A 967 -2.44 -15.69 -40.81
CA LEU A 967 -1.80 -15.89 -39.51
C LEU A 967 -0.39 -16.50 -39.65
N THR A 968 -0.22 -17.45 -40.58
CA THR A 968 1.10 -18.01 -40.95
C THR A 968 2.13 -16.97 -41.36
N LEU A 969 1.72 -15.84 -41.95
CA LEU A 969 2.61 -14.72 -42.29
C LEU A 969 2.80 -13.74 -41.11
N LEU A 970 1.73 -13.45 -40.36
CA LEU A 970 1.74 -12.46 -39.29
C LEU A 970 2.64 -12.85 -38.11
N LEU A 971 2.63 -14.12 -37.69
CA LEU A 971 3.44 -14.59 -36.55
C LEU A 971 4.97 -14.44 -36.77
N PRO A 972 5.57 -14.96 -37.86
CA PRO A 972 7.00 -14.78 -38.13
C PRO A 972 7.37 -13.32 -38.40
N TYR A 973 6.48 -12.53 -39.02
CA TYR A 973 6.68 -11.08 -39.15
C TYR A 973 6.79 -10.41 -37.76
N ILE A 974 5.83 -10.64 -36.85
CA ILE A 974 5.90 -10.12 -35.47
C ILE A 974 7.20 -10.54 -34.78
N MET A 975 7.63 -11.80 -34.93
CA MET A 975 8.90 -12.27 -34.40
C MET A 975 10.10 -11.49 -34.94
N SER A 976 10.18 -11.27 -36.27
CA SER A 976 11.29 -10.52 -36.89
C SER A 976 11.45 -9.10 -36.34
N THR A 977 10.35 -8.42 -35.95
CA THR A 977 10.40 -7.09 -35.30
C THR A 977 11.02 -7.11 -33.90
N ARG A 978 11.21 -8.29 -33.26
CA ARG A 978 11.71 -8.39 -31.89
C ARG A 978 13.23 -8.40 -31.85
N ARG A 979 13.82 -7.72 -30.85
CA ARG A 979 15.29 -7.62 -30.65
C ARG A 979 16.07 -8.95 -30.72
N HIS A 980 15.48 -10.07 -30.29
CA HIS A 980 16.13 -11.39 -30.33
C HIS A 980 16.26 -11.97 -31.74
N TRP A 981 15.35 -11.59 -32.65
CA TRP A 981 15.21 -12.12 -34.01
C TRP A 981 15.45 -11.06 -35.10
N SER A 982 15.70 -9.80 -34.73
CA SER A 982 15.98 -8.66 -35.63
C SER A 982 17.16 -8.83 -36.61
N ALA A 983 18.00 -9.85 -36.43
CA ALA A 983 19.08 -10.20 -37.36
C ALA A 983 18.67 -11.28 -38.39
N CYS A 984 17.49 -11.89 -38.23
CA CYS A 984 16.98 -12.94 -39.08
C CYS A 984 16.12 -12.36 -40.20
N ARG A 985 16.34 -12.82 -41.43
CA ARG A 985 15.59 -12.37 -42.62
C ARG A 985 14.43 -13.32 -42.93
N LEU A 986 13.28 -12.78 -43.31
CA LEU A 986 12.12 -13.57 -43.73
C LEU A 986 12.35 -14.13 -45.16
N ARG A 987 12.11 -15.42 -45.38
CA ARG A 987 11.97 -16.05 -46.71
C ARG A 987 10.57 -16.61 -46.83
N VAL A 988 9.88 -16.39 -47.94
CA VAL A 988 8.51 -16.89 -48.17
C VAL A 988 8.53 -17.94 -49.28
N PHE A 989 7.92 -19.09 -48.99
CA PHE A 989 7.73 -20.21 -49.90
C PHE A 989 6.22 -20.39 -50.12
N ALA A 990 5.80 -20.38 -51.38
CA ALA A 990 4.41 -20.57 -51.80
C ALA A 990 4.30 -21.73 -52.80
N LEU A 991 3.12 -22.33 -52.92
CA LEU A 991 2.86 -23.40 -53.89
C LEU A 991 2.21 -22.86 -55.17
N ALA A 992 2.63 -23.37 -56.32
CA ALA A 992 1.89 -23.24 -57.58
C ALA A 992 1.37 -24.61 -58.02
N ASN A 993 0.17 -24.66 -58.60
CA ASN A 993 -0.42 -25.91 -59.08
C ASN A 993 0.18 -26.39 -60.41
N ARG A 994 0.74 -25.47 -61.22
CA ARG A 994 1.35 -25.77 -62.52
C ARG A 994 2.64 -24.97 -62.73
N GLN A 995 3.61 -25.59 -63.43
CA GLN A 995 4.86 -24.93 -63.81
C GLN A 995 4.64 -23.71 -64.73
N SER A 996 3.59 -23.73 -65.58
CA SER A 996 3.23 -22.62 -66.48
C SER A 996 2.71 -21.36 -65.77
N GLU A 997 2.26 -21.49 -64.52
CA GLU A 997 1.63 -20.40 -63.76
C GLU A 997 2.61 -19.76 -62.75
N LEU A 998 3.85 -20.26 -62.67
CA LEU A 998 4.83 -19.93 -61.62
C LEU A 998 5.20 -18.44 -61.58
N GLU A 999 5.49 -17.82 -62.74
CA GLU A 999 5.79 -16.37 -62.78
C GLU A 999 4.59 -15.51 -62.40
N TYR A 1000 3.38 -15.92 -62.79
CA TYR A 1000 2.16 -15.18 -62.49
C TYR A 1000 1.87 -15.20 -60.99
N GLU A 1001 1.89 -16.39 -60.38
CA GLU A 1001 1.72 -16.56 -58.94
C GLU A 1001 2.82 -15.83 -58.15
N GLN A 1002 4.07 -15.85 -58.62
CA GLN A 1002 5.16 -15.11 -57.97
C GLN A 1002 4.93 -13.59 -57.98
N ARG A 1003 4.46 -13.02 -59.10
CA ARG A 1003 4.12 -11.58 -59.18
C ARG A 1003 2.88 -11.23 -58.35
N SER A 1004 1.85 -12.08 -58.38
CA SER A 1004 0.63 -11.93 -57.58
C SER A 1004 0.94 -11.91 -56.08
N MET A 1005 1.72 -12.90 -55.62
CA MET A 1005 2.19 -13.04 -54.24
C MET A 1005 3.09 -11.88 -53.81
N ALA A 1006 4.02 -11.43 -54.66
CA ALA A 1006 4.84 -10.25 -54.37
C ALA A 1006 4.02 -8.96 -54.20
N SER A 1007 2.98 -8.78 -55.04
CA SER A 1007 2.03 -7.65 -54.93
C SER A 1007 1.23 -7.71 -53.62
N LEU A 1008 0.78 -8.89 -53.21
CA LEU A 1008 0.05 -9.12 -51.97
C LEU A 1008 0.92 -8.84 -50.73
N LEU A 1009 2.16 -9.35 -50.68
CA LEU A 1009 3.11 -9.07 -49.59
C LEU A 1009 3.47 -7.57 -49.51
N SER A 1010 3.61 -6.90 -50.65
CA SER A 1010 3.82 -5.45 -50.71
C SER A 1010 2.62 -4.67 -50.15
N LYS A 1011 1.38 -5.08 -50.46
CA LYS A 1011 0.16 -4.47 -49.89
C LYS A 1011 0.08 -4.65 -48.37
N PHE A 1012 0.52 -5.79 -47.84
CA PHE A 1012 0.63 -6.03 -46.40
C PHE A 1012 1.85 -5.38 -45.73
N ARG A 1013 2.75 -4.76 -46.52
CA ARG A 1013 4.00 -4.14 -46.03
C ARG A 1013 4.89 -5.11 -45.23
N ILE A 1014 4.93 -6.37 -45.66
CA ILE A 1014 5.80 -7.40 -45.07
C ILE A 1014 7.09 -7.43 -45.87
N ASP A 1015 8.19 -6.94 -45.29
CA ASP A 1015 9.51 -7.03 -45.89
C ASP A 1015 10.00 -8.48 -45.90
N TYR A 1016 10.37 -8.98 -47.09
CA TYR A 1016 10.93 -10.32 -47.29
C TYR A 1016 12.25 -10.25 -48.08
N SER A 1017 13.14 -11.21 -47.84
CA SER A 1017 14.44 -11.30 -48.49
C SER A 1017 14.45 -12.16 -49.75
N ALA A 1018 13.56 -13.15 -49.82
CA ALA A 1018 13.34 -13.99 -50.99
C ALA A 1018 11.90 -14.53 -50.97
N LEU A 1019 11.31 -14.61 -52.16
CA LEU A 1019 10.02 -15.28 -52.42
C LEU A 1019 10.28 -16.38 -53.45
N LYS A 1020 10.02 -17.64 -53.10
CA LYS A 1020 10.16 -18.79 -54.00
C LYS A 1020 8.82 -19.52 -54.15
N VAL A 1021 8.37 -19.69 -55.39
CA VAL A 1021 7.16 -20.44 -55.71
C VAL A 1021 7.56 -21.84 -56.18
N ILE A 1022 6.94 -22.87 -55.61
CA ILE A 1022 7.29 -24.28 -55.84
C ILE A 1022 6.11 -25.00 -56.51
N SER A 1023 6.37 -25.59 -57.67
CA SER A 1023 5.38 -26.32 -58.49
C SER A 1023 5.48 -27.85 -58.39
N ASP A 1024 6.45 -28.36 -57.63
CA ASP A 1024 6.98 -29.72 -57.78
C ASP A 1024 6.40 -30.75 -56.80
N ILE A 1025 5.30 -30.39 -56.12
CA ILE A 1025 4.71 -31.12 -54.99
C ILE A 1025 3.84 -32.32 -55.40
N SER A 1026 3.34 -32.35 -56.64
CA SER A 1026 2.51 -33.45 -57.17
C SER A 1026 3.33 -34.62 -57.73
N ARG A 1027 4.67 -34.52 -57.72
CA ARG A 1027 5.55 -35.62 -58.13
C ARG A 1027 5.52 -36.75 -57.09
N PRO A 1028 5.71 -38.02 -57.48
CA PRO A 1028 5.86 -39.11 -56.52
C PRO A 1028 7.10 -38.87 -55.65
N ALA A 1029 6.97 -39.10 -54.34
CA ALA A 1029 8.08 -39.06 -53.40
C ALA A 1029 9.09 -40.18 -53.70
N GLN A 1030 10.34 -39.99 -53.27
CA GLN A 1030 11.39 -40.99 -53.45
C GLN A 1030 11.07 -42.29 -52.69
N PRO A 1031 11.49 -43.46 -53.22
CA PRO A 1031 11.24 -44.76 -52.58
C PRO A 1031 11.91 -44.89 -51.20
N GLN A 1032 12.94 -44.10 -50.90
CA GLN A 1032 13.53 -44.03 -49.56
C GLN A 1032 12.58 -43.35 -48.56
N THR A 1033 12.01 -42.20 -48.94
CA THR A 1033 11.01 -41.45 -48.16
C THR A 1033 9.75 -42.28 -47.89
N GLN A 1034 9.31 -43.06 -48.89
CA GLN A 1034 8.18 -43.99 -48.74
C GLN A 1034 8.49 -45.11 -47.74
N LYS A 1035 9.64 -45.80 -47.86
CA LYS A 1035 10.06 -46.83 -46.89
C LYS A 1035 10.15 -46.29 -45.45
N PHE A 1036 10.64 -45.07 -45.28
CA PHE A 1036 10.67 -44.39 -43.97
C PHE A 1036 9.27 -44.18 -43.41
N PHE A 1037 8.30 -43.77 -44.23
CA PHE A 1037 6.92 -43.58 -43.80
C PHE A 1037 6.21 -44.91 -43.49
N ASP A 1038 6.37 -45.92 -44.35
CA ASP A 1038 5.81 -47.25 -44.10
C ASP A 1038 6.32 -47.82 -42.77
N ALA A 1039 7.61 -47.63 -42.46
CA ALA A 1039 8.20 -48.01 -41.16
C ALA A 1039 7.60 -47.23 -39.97
N LEU A 1040 7.28 -45.95 -40.10
CA LEU A 1040 6.58 -45.17 -39.05
C LEU A 1040 5.16 -45.68 -38.80
N THR A 1041 4.46 -46.14 -39.83
CA THR A 1041 3.06 -46.60 -39.72
C THR A 1041 2.91 -48.08 -39.34
N ALA A 1042 3.97 -48.87 -39.45
CA ALA A 1042 3.92 -50.34 -39.35
C ALA A 1042 3.28 -50.87 -38.05
N GLU A 1043 3.54 -50.22 -36.92
CA GLU A 1043 3.00 -50.60 -35.59
C GLU A 1043 1.48 -50.33 -35.43
N PHE A 1044 0.94 -49.44 -36.27
CA PHE A 1044 -0.45 -48.99 -36.19
C PHE A 1044 -1.36 -49.61 -37.27
N LEU A 1045 -0.83 -50.51 -38.11
CA LEU A 1045 -1.60 -51.24 -39.12
C LEU A 1045 -2.37 -52.41 -38.49
N GLN A 1046 -3.55 -52.71 -39.05
CA GLN A 1046 -4.37 -53.84 -38.62
C GLN A 1046 -3.69 -55.17 -38.93
N SER A 1047 -3.49 -56.02 -37.91
CA SER A 1047 -3.00 -57.40 -38.10
C SER A 1047 -4.07 -58.22 -38.85
N THR A 1048 -3.72 -58.73 -40.03
CA THR A 1048 -4.63 -59.46 -40.92
C THR A 1048 -4.78 -60.94 -40.52
N ASN A 1049 -5.12 -61.21 -39.26
CA ASN A 1049 -5.44 -62.55 -38.76
C ASN A 1049 -6.51 -62.49 -37.64
N PRO A 1050 -7.81 -62.52 -37.99
CA PRO A 1050 -8.87 -62.78 -37.02
C PRO A 1050 -8.98 -64.29 -36.78
N THR A 1051 -8.23 -64.83 -35.81
CA THR A 1051 -8.57 -66.15 -35.24
C THR A 1051 -9.90 -66.02 -34.52
N ALA A 1052 -10.88 -66.84 -34.91
CA ALA A 1052 -12.22 -66.81 -34.36
C ALA A 1052 -12.24 -67.20 -32.87
N GLY A 1053 -13.01 -66.46 -32.06
CA GLY A 1053 -13.22 -66.73 -30.64
C GLY A 1053 -13.27 -65.45 -29.80
N ASP A 1054 -14.46 -64.88 -29.70
CA ASP A 1054 -14.93 -63.91 -28.70
C ASP A 1054 -14.27 -62.50 -28.63
N ASP A 1055 -15.01 -61.53 -28.08
CA ASP A 1055 -14.64 -60.13 -27.79
C ASP A 1055 -14.38 -59.15 -28.97
N ALA A 1056 -14.98 -59.39 -30.15
CA ALA A 1056 -14.88 -58.49 -31.30
C ALA A 1056 -15.65 -57.15 -31.19
N GLU A 1057 -16.44 -56.91 -30.14
CA GLU A 1057 -17.30 -55.71 -30.01
C GLU A 1057 -16.64 -54.50 -29.30
N ASN A 1058 -15.46 -54.67 -28.66
CA ASN A 1058 -14.86 -53.63 -27.79
C ASN A 1058 -13.50 -53.08 -28.26
N ALA A 1059 -13.03 -53.45 -29.46
CA ALA A 1059 -11.79 -52.92 -30.04
C ALA A 1059 -12.01 -51.53 -30.67
N ASN A 1060 -12.03 -50.48 -29.83
CA ASN A 1060 -12.20 -49.07 -30.22
C ASN A 1060 -11.49 -48.70 -31.54
N GLU A 1061 -12.26 -48.41 -32.58
CA GLU A 1061 -11.79 -48.34 -33.97
C GLU A 1061 -10.84 -47.17 -34.29
N GLU A 1062 -10.71 -46.18 -33.40
CA GLU A 1062 -9.94 -44.94 -33.64
C GLU A 1062 -8.41 -45.11 -33.48
N TYR A 1063 -7.96 -46.26 -32.96
CA TYR A 1063 -6.56 -46.52 -32.59
C TYR A 1063 -5.72 -47.24 -33.66
N ILE A 1064 -6.32 -47.64 -34.78
CA ILE A 1064 -5.70 -48.48 -35.82
C ILE A 1064 -5.93 -47.83 -37.19
N ILE A 1065 -4.90 -47.79 -38.03
CA ILE A 1065 -4.98 -47.28 -39.39
C ILE A 1065 -5.69 -48.32 -40.25
N LYS A 1066 -6.85 -47.97 -40.80
CA LYS A 1066 -7.63 -48.87 -41.67
C LYS A 1066 -7.03 -48.87 -43.08
N GLU A 1067 -6.98 -50.02 -43.75
CA GLU A 1067 -6.43 -50.07 -45.13
C GLU A 1067 -7.30 -49.25 -46.12
N SER A 1068 -8.61 -49.17 -45.89
CA SER A 1068 -9.50 -48.26 -46.64
C SER A 1068 -9.15 -46.78 -46.48
N GLU A 1069 -8.74 -46.36 -45.28
CA GLU A 1069 -8.25 -45.01 -44.97
C GLU A 1069 -6.92 -44.74 -45.67
N ARG A 1070 -5.99 -45.71 -45.62
CA ARG A 1070 -4.67 -45.64 -46.28
C ARG A 1070 -4.81 -45.48 -47.80
N ILE A 1071 -5.72 -46.23 -48.42
CA ILE A 1071 -6.03 -46.11 -49.85
C ILE A 1071 -6.64 -44.73 -50.15
N ALA A 1072 -7.65 -44.30 -49.38
CA ALA A 1072 -8.34 -43.02 -49.60
C ALA A 1072 -7.43 -41.80 -49.43
N MET A 1073 -6.42 -41.86 -48.58
CA MET A 1073 -5.49 -40.75 -48.31
C MET A 1073 -4.13 -40.87 -49.01
N LYS A 1074 -3.91 -41.92 -49.82
CA LYS A 1074 -2.62 -42.23 -50.48
C LYS A 1074 -2.00 -41.03 -51.22
N GLU A 1075 -2.80 -40.26 -51.95
CA GLU A 1075 -2.33 -39.08 -52.69
C GLU A 1075 -1.86 -37.96 -51.76
N LYS A 1076 -2.59 -37.71 -50.65
CA LYS A 1076 -2.20 -36.72 -49.64
C LYS A 1076 -0.95 -37.14 -48.89
N THR A 1077 -0.85 -38.43 -48.51
CA THR A 1077 0.37 -39.00 -47.94
C THR A 1077 1.56 -38.75 -48.87
N ASN A 1078 1.45 -39.08 -50.16
CA ASN A 1078 2.51 -38.81 -51.14
C ASN A 1078 2.87 -37.30 -51.23
N ARG A 1079 1.87 -36.40 -51.22
CA ARG A 1079 2.08 -34.95 -51.20
C ARG A 1079 2.87 -34.50 -49.95
N HIS A 1080 2.59 -35.07 -48.78
CA HIS A 1080 3.33 -34.77 -47.55
C HIS A 1080 4.76 -35.30 -47.59
N LEU A 1081 4.98 -36.51 -48.12
CA LEU A 1081 6.33 -37.07 -48.31
C LEU A 1081 7.16 -36.26 -49.32
N ARG A 1082 6.56 -35.83 -50.43
CA ARG A 1082 7.23 -34.94 -51.39
C ARG A 1082 7.54 -33.56 -50.78
N LEU A 1083 6.69 -33.07 -49.89
CA LEU A 1083 6.95 -31.81 -49.18
C LEU A 1083 8.08 -31.94 -48.13
N ARG A 1084 8.25 -33.10 -47.47
CA ARG A 1084 9.44 -33.38 -46.63
C ARG A 1084 10.73 -33.19 -47.43
N GLU A 1085 10.82 -33.76 -48.63
CA GLU A 1085 12.00 -33.64 -49.48
C GLU A 1085 12.32 -32.18 -49.84
N LEU A 1086 11.28 -31.40 -50.18
CA LEU A 1086 11.41 -29.98 -50.50
C LEU A 1086 11.80 -29.14 -49.28
N LEU A 1087 11.34 -29.48 -48.07
CA LEU A 1087 11.77 -28.85 -46.82
C LEU A 1087 13.27 -29.09 -46.55
N HIS A 1088 13.73 -30.33 -46.72
CA HIS A 1088 15.15 -30.69 -46.57
C HIS A 1088 16.04 -29.97 -47.58
N GLU A 1089 15.59 -29.82 -48.83
CA GLU A 1089 16.34 -29.11 -49.89
C GLU A 1089 16.51 -27.60 -49.61
N HIS A 1090 15.55 -26.94 -48.97
CA HIS A 1090 15.47 -25.48 -48.91
C HIS A 1090 15.67 -24.84 -47.53
N SER A 1091 15.31 -25.55 -46.45
CA SER A 1091 15.09 -24.96 -45.12
C SER A 1091 15.93 -25.59 -44.00
N MET A 1092 16.84 -26.52 -44.29
CA MET A 1092 17.72 -27.14 -43.28
C MET A 1092 18.61 -26.17 -42.50
N GLU A 1093 19.01 -25.05 -43.10
CA GLU A 1093 19.87 -24.04 -42.46
C GLU A 1093 19.07 -22.92 -41.75
N ALA A 1094 17.72 -22.99 -41.73
CA ALA A 1094 16.88 -21.94 -41.15
C ALA A 1094 16.89 -21.98 -39.61
N ASN A 1095 16.78 -20.81 -38.97
CA ASN A 1095 16.70 -20.72 -37.49
C ASN A 1095 15.29 -21.05 -36.96
N LEU A 1096 14.28 -20.89 -37.80
CA LEU A 1096 12.88 -21.18 -37.51
C LEU A 1096 12.15 -21.42 -38.83
N ILE A 1097 11.38 -22.50 -38.91
CA ILE A 1097 10.48 -22.80 -40.02
C ILE A 1097 9.05 -22.60 -39.54
N VAL A 1098 8.25 -21.83 -40.26
CA VAL A 1098 6.81 -21.66 -40.02
C VAL A 1098 6.07 -22.22 -41.22
N MET A 1099 5.19 -23.21 -41.03
CA MET A 1099 4.44 -23.83 -42.11
C MET A 1099 2.94 -23.88 -41.79
N THR A 1100 2.10 -23.77 -42.80
CA THR A 1100 0.66 -24.06 -42.64
C THR A 1100 0.46 -25.51 -42.17
N LEU A 1101 -0.12 -25.70 -40.97
CA LEU A 1101 -0.49 -27.01 -40.45
C LEU A 1101 -1.53 -27.65 -41.39
N PRO A 1102 -1.26 -28.81 -42.00
CA PRO A 1102 -2.28 -29.56 -42.70
C PRO A 1102 -3.24 -30.13 -41.66
N MET A 1103 -4.55 -29.96 -41.82
CA MET A 1103 -5.55 -30.51 -40.89
C MET A 1103 -6.59 -31.33 -41.67
N PRO A 1104 -6.82 -32.61 -41.35
CA PRO A 1104 -7.86 -33.41 -41.96
C PRO A 1104 -9.26 -33.00 -41.47
N ARG A 1105 -10.30 -33.51 -42.14
CA ARG A 1105 -11.67 -33.45 -41.60
C ARG A 1105 -11.80 -34.47 -40.46
N LYS A 1106 -12.54 -34.12 -39.41
CA LYS A 1106 -12.84 -34.98 -38.27
C LYS A 1106 -13.46 -36.30 -38.75
N GLY A 1107 -12.98 -37.43 -38.23
CA GLY A 1107 -13.42 -38.78 -38.63
C GLY A 1107 -12.96 -39.27 -40.01
N ALA A 1108 -12.25 -38.45 -40.80
CA ALA A 1108 -11.72 -38.88 -42.10
C ALA A 1108 -10.32 -39.50 -42.01
N VAL A 1109 -9.60 -39.28 -40.90
CA VAL A 1109 -8.23 -39.73 -40.64
C VAL A 1109 -8.11 -40.11 -39.17
N SER A 1110 -7.44 -41.23 -38.88
CA SER A 1110 -7.12 -41.74 -37.56
C SER A 1110 -5.98 -40.94 -36.91
N ALA A 1111 -5.96 -40.87 -35.58
CA ALA A 1111 -4.94 -40.10 -34.86
C ALA A 1111 -3.49 -40.55 -35.19
N PRO A 1112 -3.17 -41.86 -35.33
CA PRO A 1112 -1.83 -42.31 -35.71
C PRO A 1112 -1.44 -41.91 -37.14
N LEU A 1113 -2.33 -42.02 -38.13
CA LEU A 1113 -2.00 -41.63 -39.51
C LEU A 1113 -1.73 -40.13 -39.62
N TYR A 1114 -2.51 -39.32 -38.92
CA TYR A 1114 -2.29 -37.87 -38.86
C TYR A 1114 -0.95 -37.51 -38.20
N MET A 1115 -0.62 -38.12 -37.06
CA MET A 1115 0.65 -37.88 -36.38
C MET A 1115 1.84 -38.38 -37.18
N ALA A 1116 1.71 -39.48 -37.92
CA ALA A 1116 2.73 -39.95 -38.87
C ALA A 1116 2.99 -38.94 -40.00
N TRP A 1117 1.98 -38.23 -40.51
CA TRP A 1117 2.20 -37.12 -41.46
C TRP A 1117 2.96 -35.96 -40.83
N LEU A 1118 2.60 -35.55 -39.60
CA LEU A 1118 3.31 -34.46 -38.92
C LEU A 1118 4.76 -34.86 -38.57
N GLU A 1119 5.00 -36.10 -38.16
CA GLU A 1119 6.33 -36.64 -37.90
C GLU A 1119 7.16 -36.63 -39.19
N ALA A 1120 6.61 -37.15 -40.30
CA ALA A 1120 7.29 -37.14 -41.59
C ALA A 1120 7.64 -35.71 -42.06
N LEU A 1121 6.81 -34.71 -41.76
CA LEU A 1121 7.08 -33.33 -42.15
C LEU A 1121 8.11 -32.62 -41.25
N THR A 1122 8.26 -33.01 -39.99
CA THR A 1122 8.98 -32.20 -38.99
C THR A 1122 10.16 -32.90 -38.30
N ARG A 1123 10.31 -34.22 -38.47
CA ARG A 1123 11.48 -34.96 -37.98
C ARG A 1123 12.77 -34.54 -38.71
N ASP A 1124 13.86 -34.42 -37.95
CA ASP A 1124 15.20 -34.04 -38.43
C ASP A 1124 15.30 -32.61 -39.02
N MET A 1125 14.34 -31.75 -38.69
CA MET A 1125 14.33 -30.33 -39.09
C MET A 1125 14.74 -29.40 -37.93
N PRO A 1126 15.23 -28.17 -38.20
CA PRO A 1126 15.35 -27.09 -37.21
C PRO A 1126 14.01 -26.77 -36.52
N PRO A 1127 14.00 -25.93 -35.45
CA PRO A 1127 12.79 -25.56 -34.72
C PRO A 1127 11.63 -25.19 -35.66
N PHE A 1128 10.51 -25.91 -35.51
CA PHE A 1128 9.45 -25.98 -36.50
C PHE A 1128 8.12 -25.58 -35.87
N LEU A 1129 7.45 -24.60 -36.47
CA LEU A 1129 6.14 -24.12 -36.06
C LEU A 1129 5.09 -24.45 -37.12
N LEU A 1130 4.17 -25.34 -36.78
CA LEU A 1130 2.98 -25.60 -37.59
C LEU A 1130 1.86 -24.64 -37.16
N VAL A 1131 1.26 -23.90 -38.08
CA VAL A 1131 0.22 -22.89 -37.77
C VAL A 1131 -1.02 -23.08 -38.65
N ARG A 1132 -2.20 -23.00 -38.05
CA ARG A 1132 -3.48 -22.88 -38.77
C ARG A 1132 -4.33 -21.78 -38.15
N GLY A 1133 -4.51 -20.68 -38.87
CA GLY A 1133 -5.53 -19.68 -38.53
C GLY A 1133 -6.95 -20.24 -38.59
N ASN A 1134 -7.87 -19.56 -37.91
CA ASN A 1134 -9.28 -19.91 -37.80
C ASN A 1134 -10.13 -19.47 -39.01
N HIS A 1135 -9.50 -19.22 -40.15
CA HIS A 1135 -10.11 -18.68 -41.38
C HIS A 1135 -10.72 -17.27 -41.26
N THR A 1136 -10.50 -16.54 -40.16
CA THR A 1136 -10.77 -15.09 -40.10
C THR A 1136 -9.55 -14.31 -40.61
N SER A 1137 -9.77 -13.24 -41.38
CA SER A 1137 -8.68 -12.40 -41.89
C SER A 1137 -7.99 -11.64 -40.76
N VAL A 1138 -6.69 -11.87 -40.57
CA VAL A 1138 -5.87 -11.15 -39.57
C VAL A 1138 -5.00 -10.05 -40.19
N LEU A 1139 -4.93 -10.01 -41.53
CA LEU A 1139 -4.26 -8.96 -42.31
C LEU A 1139 -5.28 -8.24 -43.20
N THR A 1140 -5.11 -6.92 -43.38
CA THR A 1140 -5.89 -6.11 -44.32
C THR A 1140 -4.99 -5.06 -44.98
N PHE A 1141 -5.37 -4.64 -46.18
CA PHE A 1141 -4.68 -3.62 -46.97
C PHE A 1141 -5.40 -2.27 -46.97
N TYR A 1142 -6.63 -2.20 -46.43
CA TYR A 1142 -7.35 -0.94 -46.22
C TYR A 1142 -6.92 -0.33 -44.88
N SER A 1143 -6.45 0.93 -44.90
CA SER A 1143 -6.09 1.75 -43.73
C SER A 1143 -7.28 2.23 -42.91
#